data_AF-A0A1F3P7G8-F1
#
_entry.id   AF-A0A1F3P7G8-F1
#
_cell.length_a   1.000
_cell.length_b   1.000
_cell.length_c   1.000
_cell.angle_alpha   90.00
_cell.angle_beta   90.00
_cell.angle_gamma   90.00
#
_symmetry.space_group_name_H-M   'P 1'
#
loop_
_entity.id
_entity.type
_entity.pdbx_description
1 polymer ?
#
loop_
_entity_poly.entity_id
_entity_poly.type
_entity_poly.pdbx_seq_one_letter_code
_entity_poly.pdbx_strand_id
1 'polypeptide(L)'
;MGSGISHKNLLVFLYPLLMASCLLISEEAYSQTSVQSGDTSRKSILKLQDVSGIPWDSRQKSPLFLDNPSNIKSSVVYDPEKNEYVIYQKVGSLDYRAPVHMSPEEFRKYEYTRAMRDYWQSRISGDESGFRSTLIPQIEIGGAAFDKIFGSNTINIIPQGSAELIFGINISRTQNPTLSEKLRTIPTFDFKEKIQMNVTGTIGDKMELGVNYNTDALFEFENRTKLQYSGKEDEILKKVEAGDVTLPLTGTLITGSYSLFGLKTEMQFGKLTVTTVLSQQKGESSVVEVEGGAQLTDFEIFADEYEANRHFFLAQFFRDIYDDALRSMPVISSGVNIERIEVWITNKTSRFEEGSNRNIVAFMDLAENRDHIYNSIPAFQETSGASAFPDNSANQMYEQLNTSYTDIRSVDQVTNAFDPLYPAFQIGRDYEKIENARKLNEREYNVNKQLGYISLNMALNTDEVLAVAFEYTLNGKIYKVGEFSTDGITAPQALLLKLLKGTTLTPRLPTWDLMMKNIYSLGSGTLEKKDFELHVLYQDDETGNSINYLPEGKLEDQILLQVLGLDVLNSQNDRESDGYFDFIEGITVMVDRGKIVFPVLEPFGSHLRNKINDAKLSDKYVFQELYDSTQTIARQMAEKNKFKLEGQYSSESGSEIQLNAINIPRGSVKVTAGGVTLAENTDYTVDYNMGTVRIINPALIESQTPIQVSLESNQFFGFQTKTLVGTHLDYRFSDNFNVGGTILHLTERPYTQKVNFGEEPISNTIWGFNTSYKTQSQVLTNLIDKIPFLETKAPSSLSFFGEFAHLIPGHSKAISSAGNSYIDDFEASEIPLDLKSFNAWTIASIPQGQDIMFPEARLNNNPVSGYNRAKLAWYVIDPIFLRNSSSTPGHIKNNPDLQSSHFVREIFENEIYPYRESTTGLPTNITVLNLAYFPDERGPYNFDTDPGTYSDGINAEGKLNDPGSRWGGIMREILTSDFETANIQYIKFWMMDPFVEDPDHEGGDIYINLGNISEDILRDSRKSFEHGLPVSPVPTNTDTTSWGRVPTVQAVVNAFDNDPVSRQYQDVGLDGLRND
;
A
#
# COMPACT_ATOMS: atom_id res chain seq x y z
N MET A 1 -44.27 -47.24 3.77
CA MET A 1 -45.29 -47.88 2.92
C MET A 1 -45.13 -47.31 1.53
N GLY A 2 -44.98 -48.20 0.54
CA GLY A 2 -44.48 -47.83 -0.78
C GLY A 2 -45.51 -47.17 -1.71
N SER A 3 -45.00 -46.28 -2.55
CA SER A 3 -45.40 -46.16 -3.95
C SER A 3 -44.27 -45.44 -4.69
N GLY A 4 -43.32 -46.21 -5.22
CA GLY A 4 -42.32 -45.71 -6.14
C GLY A 4 -42.96 -45.48 -7.51
N ILE A 5 -43.07 -44.20 -7.90
CA ILE A 5 -43.02 -43.66 -9.27
C ILE A 5 -42.88 -42.15 -9.06
N SER A 6 -41.68 -41.60 -9.27
CA SER A 6 -41.39 -40.21 -9.71
C SER A 6 -39.97 -39.80 -9.30
N HIS A 7 -38.96 -40.49 -9.82
CA HIS A 7 -37.56 -40.04 -9.81
C HIS A 7 -36.87 -40.18 -11.18
N LYS A 8 -37.56 -40.77 -12.18
CA LYS A 8 -37.00 -40.98 -13.54
C LYS A 8 -37.26 -39.83 -14.52
N ASN A 9 -38.17 -38.89 -14.23
CA ASN A 9 -38.48 -37.81 -15.17
C ASN A 9 -37.73 -36.49 -14.88
N LEU A 10 -37.10 -36.35 -13.71
CA LEU A 10 -36.31 -35.15 -13.40
C LEU A 10 -34.84 -35.26 -13.87
N LEU A 11 -34.32 -36.48 -14.01
CA LEU A 11 -32.93 -36.75 -14.43
C LEU A 11 -32.72 -36.78 -15.96
N VAL A 12 -33.79 -36.77 -16.75
CA VAL A 12 -33.72 -36.78 -18.23
C VAL A 12 -33.58 -35.37 -18.82
N PHE A 13 -33.84 -34.31 -18.03
CA PHE A 13 -33.73 -32.93 -18.49
C PHE A 13 -32.40 -32.23 -18.17
N LEU A 14 -31.52 -32.84 -17.38
CA LEU A 14 -30.26 -32.23 -16.93
C LEU A 14 -28.99 -32.83 -17.57
N TYR A 15 -29.12 -33.85 -18.41
CA TYR A 15 -27.96 -34.54 -19.01
C TYR A 15 -27.47 -34.05 -20.39
N PRO A 16 -28.21 -33.27 -21.21
CA PRO A 16 -27.68 -32.81 -22.50
C PRO A 16 -27.02 -31.42 -22.48
N LEU A 17 -27.00 -30.70 -21.35
CA LEU A 17 -26.37 -29.36 -21.27
C LEU A 17 -24.89 -29.39 -20.79
N LEU A 18 -24.37 -30.54 -20.36
CA LEU A 18 -23.06 -30.67 -19.70
C LEU A 18 -22.03 -31.52 -20.47
N MET A 19 -22.31 -31.93 -21.71
CA MET A 19 -21.43 -32.77 -22.54
C MET A 19 -21.23 -32.23 -23.97
N ALA A 20 -20.99 -30.92 -24.10
CA ALA A 20 -20.62 -30.29 -25.38
C ALA A 20 -19.25 -29.56 -25.35
N SER A 21 -18.41 -29.85 -24.36
CA SER A 21 -17.10 -29.17 -24.17
C SER A 21 -15.88 -30.09 -24.16
N CYS A 22 -16.00 -31.39 -24.46
CA CYS A 22 -14.84 -32.26 -24.65
C CYS A 22 -15.08 -33.18 -25.85
N LEU A 23 -14.47 -32.86 -26.99
CA LEU A 23 -14.02 -33.77 -28.05
C LEU A 23 -13.36 -32.95 -29.16
N LEU A 24 -12.12 -32.51 -28.93
CA LEU A 24 -11.15 -32.27 -29.98
C LEU A 24 -9.89 -33.03 -29.61
N ILE A 25 -9.86 -34.29 -30.05
CA ILE A 25 -8.67 -35.12 -30.10
C ILE A 25 -7.87 -34.60 -31.30
N SER A 26 -6.67 -34.09 -31.05
CA SER A 26 -5.69 -33.78 -32.08
C SER A 26 -5.13 -35.09 -32.63
N GLU A 27 -5.54 -35.46 -33.85
CA GLU A 27 -4.78 -36.43 -34.65
C GLU A 27 -3.58 -35.72 -35.28
N GLU A 28 -2.38 -36.10 -34.84
CA GLU A 28 -1.13 -35.76 -35.50
C GLU A 28 -1.08 -36.45 -36.87
N ALA A 29 -1.23 -35.66 -37.94
CA ALA A 29 -0.93 -36.11 -39.29
C ALA A 29 0.53 -35.79 -39.64
N TYR A 30 1.38 -36.81 -39.57
CA TYR A 30 2.70 -36.82 -40.19
C TYR A 30 2.55 -36.66 -41.71
N SER A 31 3.12 -35.60 -42.29
CA SER A 31 3.21 -35.43 -43.74
C SER A 31 4.69 -35.28 -44.12
N GLN A 32 5.26 -36.37 -44.64
CA GLN A 32 6.56 -36.39 -45.29
C GLN A 32 6.53 -35.54 -46.57
N THR A 33 7.42 -34.57 -46.65
CA THR A 33 7.65 -33.77 -47.87
C THR A 33 8.38 -34.60 -48.91
N SER A 34 7.72 -34.95 -50.02
CA SER A 34 8.40 -35.36 -51.25
C SER A 34 8.65 -34.13 -52.13
N VAL A 35 9.92 -33.84 -52.41
CA VAL A 35 10.35 -32.79 -53.33
C VAL A 35 9.96 -33.20 -54.76
N GLN A 36 9.16 -32.39 -55.44
CA GLN A 36 8.99 -32.45 -56.90
C GLN A 36 9.26 -31.09 -57.53
N SER A 37 10.02 -31.15 -58.63
CA SER A 37 10.59 -30.06 -59.41
C SER A 37 9.55 -29.11 -60.01
N GLY A 38 9.91 -27.82 -60.07
CA GLY A 38 9.02 -26.71 -60.38
C GLY A 38 8.46 -26.66 -61.80
N ASP A 39 7.30 -26.01 -61.88
CA ASP A 39 6.69 -25.45 -63.08
C ASP A 39 6.56 -23.93 -62.88
N THR A 40 7.21 -23.15 -63.74
CA THR A 40 7.36 -21.68 -63.68
C THR A 40 6.21 -20.90 -64.31
N SER A 41 4.97 -21.40 -64.23
CA SER A 41 3.79 -20.59 -64.54
C SER A 41 3.34 -19.85 -63.27
N ARG A 42 3.31 -18.49 -63.31
CA ARG A 42 2.62 -17.69 -62.28
C ARG A 42 1.12 -18.04 -62.31
N LYS A 43 0.72 -19.06 -61.55
CA LYS A 43 -0.69 -19.31 -61.25
C LYS A 43 -1.19 -18.13 -60.43
N SER A 44 -2.26 -17.48 -60.90
CA SER A 44 -2.99 -16.49 -60.12
C SER A 44 -3.25 -17.06 -58.72
N ILE A 45 -2.89 -16.29 -57.69
CA ILE A 45 -3.16 -16.65 -56.27
C ILE A 45 -4.68 -16.72 -56.05
N LEU A 46 -5.44 -15.98 -56.88
CA LEU A 46 -6.90 -16.00 -56.91
C LEU A 46 -7.39 -17.22 -57.71
N LYS A 47 -8.09 -18.12 -57.02
CA LYS A 47 -8.79 -19.26 -57.65
C LYS A 47 -10.23 -18.86 -57.98
N LEU A 48 -10.76 -19.37 -59.09
CA LEU A 48 -12.20 -19.33 -59.35
C LEU A 48 -12.85 -20.42 -58.51
N GLN A 49 -13.81 -20.05 -57.66
CA GLN A 49 -14.62 -21.01 -56.92
C GLN A 49 -15.84 -21.37 -57.77
N ASP A 50 -16.00 -22.64 -58.13
CA ASP A 50 -17.24 -23.11 -58.74
C ASP A 50 -18.36 -23.05 -57.70
N VAL A 51 -19.41 -22.29 -58.00
CA VAL A 51 -20.56 -22.10 -57.10
C VAL A 51 -21.56 -23.21 -57.43
N SER A 52 -22.06 -23.98 -56.47
CA SER A 52 -22.93 -25.15 -56.70
C SER A 52 -24.32 -24.82 -57.29
N GLY A 53 -24.74 -23.55 -57.28
CA GLY A 53 -26.07 -23.13 -57.78
C GLY A 53 -27.18 -23.35 -56.77
N ILE A 54 -26.82 -23.95 -55.65
CA ILE A 54 -27.69 -24.23 -54.52
C ILE A 54 -27.65 -23.00 -53.58
N PRO A 55 -28.77 -22.29 -53.36
CA PRO A 55 -28.80 -21.04 -52.60
C PRO A 55 -28.33 -21.20 -51.14
N TRP A 56 -28.58 -22.35 -50.53
CA TRP A 56 -28.28 -22.60 -49.11
C TRP A 56 -26.84 -23.05 -48.82
N ASP A 57 -26.05 -23.38 -49.84
CA ASP A 57 -24.64 -23.72 -49.65
C ASP A 57 -23.83 -22.52 -49.14
N SER A 58 -22.96 -22.78 -48.17
CA SER A 58 -22.09 -21.76 -47.59
C SER A 58 -21.05 -21.27 -48.59
N ARG A 59 -20.95 -19.96 -48.77
CA ARG A 59 -19.88 -19.34 -49.56
C ARG A 59 -18.72 -19.00 -48.63
N GLN A 60 -17.55 -19.56 -48.87
CA GLN A 60 -16.33 -19.11 -48.21
C GLN A 60 -15.87 -17.80 -48.87
N LYS A 61 -16.18 -16.64 -48.26
CA LYS A 61 -15.54 -15.39 -48.68
C LYS A 61 -14.14 -15.35 -48.10
N SER A 62 -13.14 -15.51 -48.96
CA SER A 62 -11.73 -15.33 -48.63
C SER A 62 -11.13 -14.36 -49.64
N PRO A 63 -10.18 -13.49 -49.24
CA PRO A 63 -9.43 -12.63 -50.16
C PRO A 63 -8.69 -13.41 -51.27
N LEU A 64 -8.62 -14.74 -51.16
CA LEU A 64 -7.98 -15.66 -52.09
C LEU A 64 -8.91 -16.18 -53.21
N PHE A 65 -10.20 -15.81 -53.23
CA PHE A 65 -11.16 -16.17 -54.28
C PHE A 65 -11.75 -14.92 -54.97
N LEU A 66 -12.10 -15.04 -56.26
CA LEU A 66 -12.76 -13.96 -57.00
C LEU A 66 -14.25 -13.86 -56.66
N ASP A 67 -14.75 -12.64 -56.46
CA ASP A 67 -16.19 -12.37 -56.34
C ASP A 67 -16.93 -12.58 -57.67
N ASN A 68 -18.23 -12.88 -57.56
CA ASN A 68 -19.10 -12.94 -58.74
C ASN A 68 -19.21 -11.56 -59.41
N PRO A 69 -19.20 -11.49 -60.75
CA PRO A 69 -19.34 -10.22 -61.46
C PRO A 69 -20.71 -9.58 -61.22
N SER A 70 -20.74 -8.24 -61.18
CA SER A 70 -21.90 -7.43 -60.79
C SER A 70 -23.12 -7.54 -61.72
N ASN A 71 -22.96 -8.19 -62.88
CA ASN A 71 -24.03 -8.45 -63.85
C ASN A 71 -24.89 -9.68 -63.51
N ILE A 72 -24.51 -10.51 -62.52
CA ILE A 72 -25.33 -11.61 -62.01
C ILE A 72 -26.29 -11.06 -60.94
N LYS A 73 -27.60 -11.07 -61.21
CA LYS A 73 -28.63 -10.63 -60.28
C LYS A 73 -29.51 -11.80 -59.83
N SER A 74 -29.78 -11.89 -58.53
CA SER A 74 -30.75 -12.85 -57.99
C SER A 74 -32.10 -12.16 -57.77
N SER A 75 -33.20 -12.78 -58.18
CA SER A 75 -34.56 -12.27 -57.95
C SER A 75 -35.48 -13.39 -57.48
N VAL A 76 -36.34 -13.11 -56.51
CA VAL A 76 -37.32 -14.07 -55.98
C VAL A 76 -38.71 -13.71 -56.50
N VAL A 77 -39.45 -14.70 -57.00
CA VAL A 77 -40.84 -14.55 -57.45
C VAL A 77 -41.69 -15.56 -56.68
N TYR A 78 -42.80 -15.11 -56.10
CA TYR A 78 -43.77 -15.99 -55.47
C TYR A 78 -44.77 -16.49 -56.51
N ASP A 79 -44.93 -17.81 -56.62
CA ASP A 79 -45.93 -18.47 -57.45
C ASP A 79 -47.18 -18.80 -56.59
N PRO A 80 -48.27 -18.02 -56.70
CA PRO A 80 -49.47 -18.21 -55.87
C PRO A 80 -50.29 -19.45 -56.25
N GLU A 81 -50.13 -20.01 -57.45
CA GLU A 81 -50.87 -21.21 -57.87
C GLU A 81 -50.27 -22.48 -57.25
N LYS A 82 -48.95 -22.50 -57.09
CA LYS A 82 -48.21 -23.63 -56.50
C LYS A 82 -47.83 -23.42 -55.04
N ASN A 83 -48.05 -22.21 -54.51
CA ASN A 83 -47.64 -21.80 -53.16
C ASN A 83 -46.15 -22.04 -52.91
N GLU A 84 -45.30 -21.59 -53.84
CA GLU A 84 -43.85 -21.76 -53.80
C GLU A 84 -43.12 -20.44 -54.09
N TYR A 85 -41.93 -20.26 -53.53
CA TYR A 85 -41.01 -19.19 -53.89
C TYR A 85 -39.98 -19.72 -54.89
N VAL A 86 -39.84 -19.03 -56.02
CA VAL A 86 -38.91 -19.38 -57.10
C VAL A 86 -37.77 -18.37 -57.13
N ILE A 87 -36.55 -18.83 -56.89
CA ILE A 87 -35.33 -18.01 -56.90
C ILE A 87 -34.67 -18.12 -58.29
N TYR A 88 -34.59 -17.00 -59.00
CA TYR A 88 -33.91 -16.88 -60.30
C TYR A 88 -32.53 -16.25 -60.13
N GLN A 89 -31.53 -16.73 -60.86
CA GLN A 89 -30.22 -16.08 -61.03
C GLN A 89 -30.03 -15.69 -62.49
N LYS A 90 -30.05 -14.39 -62.79
CA LYS A 90 -30.07 -13.85 -64.15
C LYS A 90 -28.79 -13.10 -64.48
N VAL A 91 -28.29 -13.28 -65.71
CA VAL A 91 -27.30 -12.41 -66.36
C VAL A 91 -28.01 -11.69 -67.51
N GLY A 92 -28.34 -10.42 -67.31
CA GLY A 92 -29.22 -9.70 -68.22
C GLY A 92 -30.62 -10.33 -68.27
N SER A 93 -31.01 -10.87 -69.43
CA SER A 93 -32.28 -11.59 -69.64
C SER A 93 -32.15 -13.12 -69.56
N LEU A 94 -30.92 -13.64 -69.48
CA LEU A 94 -30.66 -15.08 -69.46
C LEU A 94 -30.69 -15.59 -68.02
N ASP A 95 -31.47 -16.66 -67.77
CA ASP A 95 -31.34 -17.45 -66.54
C ASP A 95 -29.99 -18.16 -66.58
N TYR A 96 -29.03 -17.65 -65.81
CA TYR A 96 -27.67 -18.18 -65.71
C TYR A 96 -27.66 -19.58 -65.09
N ARG A 97 -28.68 -19.91 -64.28
CA ARG A 97 -28.85 -21.22 -63.62
C ARG A 97 -30.33 -21.62 -63.52
N ALA A 98 -30.57 -22.91 -63.29
CA ALA A 98 -31.90 -23.43 -63.03
C ALA A 98 -32.55 -22.72 -61.82
N PRO A 99 -33.80 -22.25 -61.94
CA PRO A 99 -34.51 -21.65 -60.82
C PRO A 99 -34.69 -22.64 -59.69
N VAL A 100 -34.60 -22.16 -58.46
CA VAL A 100 -34.75 -22.99 -57.26
C VAL A 100 -36.10 -22.74 -56.63
N HIS A 101 -36.88 -23.81 -56.49
CA HIS A 101 -38.22 -23.81 -55.91
C HIS A 101 -38.13 -24.15 -54.44
N MET A 102 -38.82 -23.38 -53.60
CA MET A 102 -38.91 -23.59 -52.17
C MET A 102 -40.35 -23.46 -51.73
N SER A 103 -40.78 -24.32 -50.81
CA SER A 103 -42.01 -24.07 -50.06
C SER A 103 -41.86 -22.79 -49.19
N PRO A 104 -42.96 -22.20 -48.70
CA PRO A 104 -42.90 -21.00 -47.87
C PRO A 104 -42.08 -21.20 -46.59
N GLU A 105 -42.13 -22.41 -46.00
CA GLU A 105 -41.34 -22.76 -44.81
C GLU A 105 -39.85 -22.88 -45.11
N GLU A 106 -39.49 -23.53 -46.22
CA GLU A 106 -38.10 -23.66 -46.65
C GLU A 106 -37.51 -22.30 -47.02
N PHE A 107 -38.28 -21.44 -47.71
CA PHE A 107 -37.86 -20.09 -48.05
C PHE A 107 -37.64 -19.23 -46.79
N ARG A 108 -38.55 -19.31 -45.81
CA ARG A 108 -38.39 -18.61 -44.52
C ARG A 108 -37.13 -19.07 -43.78
N LYS A 109 -36.88 -20.39 -43.73
CA LYS A 109 -35.68 -20.96 -43.11
C LYS A 109 -34.40 -20.53 -43.83
N TYR A 110 -34.44 -20.50 -45.16
CA TYR A 110 -33.34 -20.05 -46.01
C TYR A 110 -33.01 -18.57 -45.77
N GLU A 111 -34.01 -17.68 -45.84
CA GLU A 111 -33.82 -16.24 -45.60
C GLU A 111 -33.34 -15.95 -44.17
N TYR A 112 -33.87 -16.66 -43.16
CA TYR A 112 -33.38 -16.54 -41.77
C TYR A 112 -31.90 -16.91 -41.66
N THR A 113 -31.51 -18.06 -42.21
CA THR A 113 -30.12 -18.55 -42.16
C THR A 113 -29.17 -17.61 -42.91
N ARG A 114 -29.62 -17.07 -44.04
CA ARG A 114 -28.87 -16.09 -44.83
C ARG A 114 -28.70 -14.77 -44.08
N ALA A 115 -29.77 -14.19 -43.54
CA ALA A 115 -29.73 -12.95 -42.78
C ALA A 115 -28.81 -13.06 -41.55
N MET A 116 -28.88 -14.18 -40.83
CA MET A 116 -27.99 -14.45 -39.68
C MET A 116 -26.52 -14.51 -40.11
N ARG A 117 -26.23 -15.19 -41.22
CA ARG A 117 -24.86 -15.29 -41.76
C ARG A 117 -24.32 -13.94 -42.21
N ASP A 118 -25.12 -13.17 -42.94
CA ASP A 118 -24.75 -11.83 -43.40
C ASP A 118 -24.50 -10.88 -42.20
N TYR A 119 -25.31 -10.99 -41.13
CA TYR A 119 -25.10 -10.29 -39.86
C TYR A 119 -23.74 -10.62 -39.23
N TRP A 120 -23.43 -11.90 -39.00
CA TRP A 120 -22.14 -12.31 -38.40
C TRP A 120 -20.94 -11.93 -39.28
N GLN A 121 -21.07 -12.05 -40.60
CA GLN A 121 -19.99 -11.70 -41.51
C GLN A 121 -19.69 -10.19 -41.50
N SER A 122 -20.71 -9.34 -41.39
CA SER A 122 -20.53 -7.88 -41.25
C SER A 122 -19.86 -7.48 -39.92
N ARG A 123 -20.17 -8.21 -38.83
CA ARG A 123 -19.51 -8.02 -37.53
C ARG A 123 -18.03 -8.41 -37.55
N ILE A 124 -17.67 -9.48 -38.27
CA ILE A 124 -16.28 -9.95 -38.39
C ILE A 124 -15.44 -9.02 -39.29
N SER A 125 -16.02 -8.41 -40.33
CA SER A 125 -15.28 -7.56 -41.27
C SER A 125 -15.08 -6.10 -40.82
N GLY A 126 -15.74 -5.67 -39.73
CA GLY A 126 -15.54 -4.33 -39.17
C GLY A 126 -16.11 -3.17 -40.00
N ASP A 127 -16.97 -3.44 -41.00
CA ASP A 127 -17.61 -2.39 -41.81
C ASP A 127 -18.76 -1.74 -41.02
N GLU A 128 -18.42 -0.71 -40.24
CA GLU A 128 -19.30 -0.10 -39.24
C GLU A 128 -20.33 0.93 -39.78
N SER A 129 -20.49 1.11 -41.09
CA SER A 129 -21.37 2.16 -41.63
C SER A 129 -22.50 1.61 -42.50
N GLY A 130 -23.67 1.28 -41.91
CA GLY A 130 -24.93 1.37 -42.68
C GLY A 130 -26.10 0.45 -42.34
N PHE A 131 -25.97 -0.58 -41.52
CA PHE A 131 -27.11 -1.48 -41.20
C PHE A 131 -27.72 -1.20 -39.82
N ARG A 132 -28.47 -0.09 -39.72
CA ARG A 132 -29.53 0.06 -38.70
C ARG A 132 -30.84 -0.45 -39.30
N SER A 133 -31.03 -1.77 -39.35
CA SER A 133 -32.36 -2.35 -39.50
C SER A 133 -32.58 -3.40 -38.42
N THR A 134 -33.67 -3.23 -37.68
CA THR A 134 -34.14 -4.06 -36.57
C THR A 134 -34.62 -5.43 -37.09
N LEU A 135 -33.68 -6.30 -37.49
CA LEU A 135 -33.96 -7.57 -38.17
C LEU A 135 -33.38 -8.78 -37.44
N ILE A 136 -33.51 -8.83 -36.10
CA ILE A 136 -33.68 -10.13 -35.46
C ILE A 136 -35.19 -10.40 -35.49
N PRO A 137 -35.72 -11.24 -36.41
CA PRO A 137 -37.13 -11.58 -36.39
C PRO A 137 -37.48 -12.21 -35.04
N GLN A 138 -38.58 -11.77 -34.44
CA GLN A 138 -39.10 -12.33 -33.19
C GLN A 138 -39.19 -13.85 -33.32
N ILE A 139 -38.53 -14.56 -32.41
CA ILE A 139 -38.54 -16.03 -32.43
C ILE A 139 -39.87 -16.45 -31.84
N GLU A 140 -40.78 -16.92 -32.69
CA GLU A 140 -42.02 -17.54 -32.26
C GLU A 140 -41.80 -19.05 -32.08
N ILE A 141 -41.83 -19.52 -30.83
CA ILE A 141 -41.73 -20.95 -30.53
C ILE A 141 -43.13 -21.55 -30.56
N GLY A 142 -43.39 -22.49 -31.47
CA GLY A 142 -44.68 -23.18 -31.55
C GLY A 142 -44.90 -24.15 -30.39
N GLY A 143 -46.06 -24.08 -29.74
CA GLY A 143 -46.53 -25.11 -28.80
C GLY A 143 -47.38 -24.57 -27.65
N ALA A 144 -48.53 -25.20 -27.39
CA ALA A 144 -49.44 -24.81 -26.29
C ALA A 144 -48.80 -24.93 -24.89
N ALA A 145 -47.73 -25.72 -24.75
CA ALA A 145 -46.99 -25.85 -23.49
C ALA A 145 -46.13 -24.61 -23.18
N PHE A 146 -45.58 -23.95 -24.20
CA PHE A 146 -44.75 -22.76 -24.04
C PHE A 146 -45.62 -21.55 -23.67
N ASP A 147 -46.70 -21.34 -24.41
CA ASP A 147 -47.73 -20.33 -24.14
C ASP A 147 -48.31 -20.44 -22.72
N LYS A 148 -48.56 -21.66 -22.23
CA LYS A 148 -49.08 -21.87 -20.87
C LYS A 148 -48.11 -21.42 -19.75
N ILE A 149 -46.80 -21.49 -20.00
CA ILE A 149 -45.77 -21.15 -19.01
C ILE A 149 -45.35 -19.68 -19.12
N PHE A 150 -45.17 -19.17 -20.35
CA PHE A 150 -44.61 -17.86 -20.64
C PHE A 150 -45.64 -16.83 -21.16
N GLY A 151 -46.90 -17.24 -21.34
CA GLY A 151 -48.08 -16.44 -21.73
C GLY A 151 -48.06 -15.80 -23.13
N SER A 152 -46.94 -15.90 -23.84
CA SER A 152 -46.80 -15.67 -25.28
C SER A 152 -45.67 -16.55 -25.83
N ASN A 153 -45.72 -16.85 -27.12
CA ASN A 153 -44.69 -17.61 -27.84
C ASN A 153 -43.53 -16.74 -28.36
N THR A 154 -43.56 -15.43 -28.12
CA THR A 154 -42.58 -14.48 -28.63
C THR A 154 -41.35 -14.40 -27.72
N ILE A 155 -40.17 -14.69 -28.25
CA ILE A 155 -38.90 -14.38 -27.60
C ILE A 155 -38.26 -13.17 -28.28
N ASN A 156 -37.97 -12.14 -27.51
CA ASN A 156 -37.30 -10.92 -27.94
C ASN A 156 -36.05 -10.71 -27.08
N ILE A 157 -34.87 -11.00 -27.63
CA ILE A 157 -33.58 -10.79 -26.94
C ILE A 157 -32.77 -9.80 -27.77
N ILE A 158 -32.32 -8.73 -27.13
CA ILE A 158 -31.59 -7.61 -27.72
C ILE A 158 -30.21 -7.56 -27.04
N PRO A 159 -29.21 -8.28 -27.57
CA PRO A 159 -27.83 -8.13 -27.14
C PRO A 159 -27.24 -6.83 -27.72
N GLN A 160 -26.60 -6.02 -26.88
CA GLN A 160 -25.90 -4.79 -27.23
C GLN A 160 -24.48 -4.85 -26.69
N GLY A 161 -23.53 -4.21 -27.39
CA GLY A 161 -22.13 -4.12 -26.98
C GLY A 161 -21.13 -4.74 -27.96
N SER A 162 -19.94 -5.03 -27.44
CA SER A 162 -18.77 -5.56 -28.16
C SER A 162 -18.11 -6.70 -27.39
N ALA A 163 -17.43 -7.57 -28.12
CA ALA A 163 -16.54 -8.57 -27.57
C ALA A 163 -15.27 -8.56 -28.43
N GLU A 164 -14.13 -8.28 -27.82
CA GLU A 164 -12.83 -8.23 -28.49
C GLU A 164 -11.92 -9.31 -27.89
N LEU A 165 -11.28 -10.08 -28.75
CA LEU A 165 -10.24 -11.03 -28.38
C LEU A 165 -8.92 -10.55 -28.99
N ILE A 166 -7.95 -10.24 -28.13
CA ILE A 166 -6.65 -9.73 -28.53
C ILE A 166 -5.63 -10.84 -28.30
N PHE A 167 -4.99 -11.27 -29.39
CA PHE A 167 -3.89 -12.23 -29.36
C PHE A 167 -2.60 -11.51 -29.75
N GLY A 168 -1.59 -11.59 -28.90
CA GLY A 168 -0.28 -10.97 -29.12
C GLY A 168 0.85 -11.89 -28.70
N ILE A 169 2.02 -11.69 -29.29
CA ILE A 169 3.27 -12.24 -28.78
C ILE A 169 4.14 -11.05 -28.42
N ASN A 170 4.43 -10.88 -27.13
CA ASN A 170 5.32 -9.84 -26.64
C ASN A 170 6.70 -10.46 -26.38
N ILE A 171 7.73 -10.00 -27.09
CA ILE A 171 9.11 -10.45 -26.88
C ILE A 171 9.86 -9.31 -26.21
N SER A 172 10.11 -9.46 -24.91
CA SER A 172 10.96 -8.53 -24.18
C SER A 172 12.40 -8.98 -24.26
N ARG A 173 13.30 -8.08 -24.68
CA ARG A 173 14.75 -8.32 -24.72
C ARG A 173 15.47 -7.27 -23.87
N THR A 174 16.24 -7.72 -22.91
CA THR A 174 17.09 -6.88 -22.07
C THR A 174 18.55 -7.24 -22.27
N GLN A 175 19.43 -6.23 -22.28
CA GLN A 175 20.88 -6.42 -22.39
C GLN A 175 21.58 -6.36 -21.03
N ASN A 176 20.82 -6.41 -19.92
CA ASN A 176 21.40 -6.38 -18.59
C ASN A 176 22.33 -7.60 -18.36
N PRO A 177 23.64 -7.39 -18.15
CA PRO A 177 24.59 -8.47 -17.97
C PRO A 177 24.37 -9.27 -16.68
N THR A 178 23.71 -8.70 -15.66
CA THR A 178 23.45 -9.40 -14.39
C THR A 178 22.43 -10.53 -14.52
N LEU A 179 21.64 -10.54 -15.60
CA LEU A 179 20.71 -11.61 -15.91
C LEU A 179 21.38 -12.71 -16.73
N SER A 180 21.01 -13.95 -16.43
CA SER A 180 21.32 -15.13 -17.24
C SER A 180 20.94 -14.94 -18.70
N GLU A 181 21.74 -15.48 -19.62
CA GLU A 181 21.52 -15.31 -21.07
C GLU A 181 20.12 -15.76 -21.52
N LYS A 182 19.60 -16.84 -20.92
CA LYS A 182 18.24 -17.33 -21.19
C LYS A 182 17.14 -16.37 -20.72
N LEU A 183 17.36 -15.63 -19.63
CA LEU A 183 16.40 -14.68 -19.06
C LEU A 183 16.44 -13.31 -19.73
N ARG A 184 17.45 -13.05 -20.57
CA ARG A 184 17.56 -11.79 -21.33
C ARG A 184 16.54 -11.67 -22.46
N THR A 185 15.93 -12.76 -22.91
CA THR A 185 14.87 -12.74 -23.93
C THR A 185 13.69 -13.59 -23.49
N ILE A 186 12.56 -12.95 -23.19
CA ILE A 186 11.36 -13.62 -22.68
C ILE A 186 10.22 -13.41 -23.68
N PRO A 187 9.85 -14.45 -24.47
CA PRO A 187 8.64 -14.42 -25.28
C PRO A 187 7.42 -14.75 -24.40
N THR A 188 6.45 -13.86 -24.37
CA THR A 188 5.19 -14.02 -23.64
C THR A 188 4.03 -14.00 -24.62
N PHE A 189 3.16 -15.00 -24.57
CA PHE A 189 1.89 -14.98 -25.28
C PHE A 189 0.88 -14.15 -24.48
N ASP A 190 0.41 -13.06 -25.07
CA ASP A 190 -0.58 -12.15 -24.48
C ASP A 190 -1.96 -12.49 -25.06
N PHE A 191 -2.87 -12.94 -24.20
CA PHE A 191 -4.26 -13.20 -24.54
C PHE A 191 -5.15 -12.34 -23.65
N LYS A 192 -5.92 -11.44 -24.26
CA LYS A 192 -6.87 -10.56 -23.56
C LYS A 192 -8.25 -10.71 -24.14
N GLU A 193 -9.22 -10.89 -23.26
CA GLU A 193 -10.64 -10.92 -23.59
C GLU A 193 -11.30 -9.66 -23.04
N LYS A 194 -11.93 -8.89 -23.92
CA LYS A 194 -12.66 -7.66 -23.57
C LYS A 194 -14.11 -7.82 -24.00
N ILE A 195 -14.95 -8.27 -23.07
CA ILE A 195 -16.40 -8.36 -23.29
C ILE A 195 -17.06 -7.17 -22.61
N GLN A 196 -17.78 -6.36 -23.39
CA GLN A 196 -18.70 -5.35 -22.92
C GLN A 196 -20.07 -5.67 -23.49
N MET A 197 -20.90 -6.37 -22.73
CA MET A 197 -22.16 -6.92 -23.21
C MET A 197 -23.31 -6.51 -22.29
N ASN A 198 -24.34 -5.90 -22.88
CA ASN A 198 -25.62 -5.64 -22.24
C ASN A 198 -26.72 -6.38 -23.01
N VAL A 199 -27.32 -7.40 -22.39
CA VAL A 199 -28.41 -8.19 -22.96
C VAL A 199 -29.69 -7.85 -22.22
N THR A 200 -30.66 -7.32 -22.95
CA THR A 200 -32.03 -7.16 -22.45
C THR A 200 -32.97 -8.00 -23.28
N GLY A 201 -33.95 -8.64 -22.64
CA GLY A 201 -34.91 -9.43 -23.40
C GLY A 201 -36.16 -9.81 -22.62
N THR A 202 -37.21 -10.09 -23.36
CA THR A 202 -38.46 -10.65 -22.85
C THR A 202 -38.73 -12.00 -23.51
N ILE A 203 -39.11 -12.99 -22.70
CA ILE A 203 -39.53 -14.32 -23.12
C ILE A 203 -41.02 -14.41 -22.79
N GLY A 204 -41.85 -14.33 -23.82
CA GLY A 204 -43.30 -14.20 -23.71
C GLY A 204 -43.72 -12.86 -23.07
N ASP A 205 -44.78 -12.88 -22.25
CA ASP A 205 -45.27 -11.74 -21.46
C ASP A 205 -44.89 -11.84 -19.96
N LYS A 206 -44.24 -12.93 -19.54
CA LYS A 206 -43.95 -13.21 -18.13
C LYS A 206 -42.49 -13.19 -17.71
N MET A 207 -41.53 -13.35 -18.62
CA MET A 207 -40.12 -13.50 -18.25
C MET A 207 -39.26 -12.39 -18.84
N GLU A 208 -38.46 -11.76 -18.01
CA GLU A 208 -37.57 -10.65 -18.34
C GLU A 208 -36.12 -11.04 -17.99
N LEU A 209 -35.20 -10.77 -18.91
CA LEU A 209 -33.77 -11.00 -18.78
C LEU A 209 -33.04 -9.67 -18.89
N GLY A 210 -32.20 -9.37 -17.91
CA GLY A 210 -31.24 -8.27 -17.95
C GLY A 210 -29.87 -8.76 -17.53
N VAL A 211 -28.90 -8.78 -18.44
CA VAL A 211 -27.50 -9.14 -18.16
C VAL A 211 -26.63 -7.99 -18.58
N ASN A 212 -25.82 -7.46 -17.66
CA ASN A 212 -24.74 -6.53 -17.92
C ASN A 212 -23.45 -7.19 -17.50
N TYR A 213 -22.53 -7.35 -18.45
CA TYR A 213 -21.24 -8.00 -18.23
C TYR A 213 -20.14 -7.20 -18.90
N ASN A 214 -19.19 -6.74 -18.09
CA ASN A 214 -18.03 -5.99 -18.50
C ASN A 214 -16.78 -6.62 -17.87
N THR A 215 -15.86 -7.12 -18.69
CA THR A 215 -14.59 -7.69 -18.23
C THR A 215 -13.58 -6.61 -17.80
N ASP A 216 -13.76 -5.36 -18.28
CA ASP A 216 -12.95 -4.20 -17.88
C ASP A 216 -13.56 -3.48 -16.66
N ALA A 217 -14.62 -4.02 -16.04
CA ALA A 217 -15.22 -3.46 -14.82
C ALA A 217 -14.23 -3.52 -13.66
N LEU A 218 -14.03 -2.39 -12.96
CA LEU A 218 -13.18 -2.31 -11.77
C LEU A 218 -13.78 -3.07 -10.58
N PHE A 219 -15.12 -3.17 -10.52
CA PHE A 219 -15.84 -3.78 -9.42
C PHE A 219 -16.82 -4.85 -9.89
N GLU A 220 -16.91 -5.97 -9.15
CA GLU A 220 -17.79 -7.09 -9.50
C GLU A 220 -19.28 -6.71 -9.51
N PHE A 221 -19.70 -5.74 -8.68
CA PHE A 221 -21.11 -5.32 -8.61
C PHE A 221 -21.60 -4.61 -9.89
N GLU A 222 -20.70 -4.18 -10.78
CA GLU A 222 -21.07 -3.64 -12.10
C GLU A 222 -21.59 -4.75 -13.02
N ASN A 223 -21.15 -5.99 -12.79
CA ASN A 223 -21.61 -7.17 -13.50
C ASN A 223 -22.91 -7.66 -12.89
N ARG A 224 -24.02 -7.31 -13.52
CA ARG A 224 -25.37 -7.58 -13.03
C ARG A 224 -26.06 -8.60 -13.89
N THR A 225 -26.63 -9.62 -13.28
CA THR A 225 -27.46 -10.61 -13.95
C THR A 225 -28.77 -10.68 -13.22
N LYS A 226 -29.87 -10.28 -13.85
CA LYS A 226 -31.21 -10.37 -13.30
C LYS A 226 -32.12 -11.11 -14.26
N LEU A 227 -32.73 -12.17 -13.75
CA LEU A 227 -33.80 -12.89 -14.42
C LEU A 227 -35.06 -12.79 -13.59
N GLN A 228 -36.14 -12.28 -14.18
CA GLN A 228 -37.39 -12.04 -13.47
C GLN A 228 -38.55 -12.75 -14.17
N TYR A 229 -39.34 -13.50 -13.42
CA TYR A 229 -40.65 -14.00 -13.81
C TYR A 229 -41.74 -13.21 -13.09
N SER A 230 -42.75 -12.77 -13.83
CA SER A 230 -43.92 -12.03 -13.33
C SER A 230 -45.19 -12.82 -13.67
N GLY A 231 -45.90 -13.29 -12.64
CA GLY A 231 -47.17 -13.99 -12.80
C GLY A 231 -48.34 -13.02 -13.05
N LYS A 232 -49.45 -13.54 -13.59
CA LYS A 232 -50.68 -12.75 -13.83
C LYS A 232 -51.45 -12.47 -12.52
N GLU A 233 -52.44 -11.58 -12.55
CA GLU A 233 -53.22 -11.18 -11.36
C GLU A 233 -53.89 -12.38 -10.66
N ASP A 234 -54.30 -13.41 -11.39
CA ASP A 234 -54.96 -14.61 -10.84
C ASP A 234 -53.98 -15.71 -10.37
N GLU A 235 -52.67 -15.52 -10.54
CA GLU A 235 -51.66 -16.54 -10.23
C GLU A 235 -51.15 -16.41 -8.78
N ILE A 236 -50.94 -17.54 -8.10
CA ILE A 236 -50.38 -17.57 -6.74
C ILE A 236 -48.93 -17.08 -6.75
N LEU A 237 -48.14 -17.53 -7.72
CA LEU A 237 -46.75 -17.10 -7.87
C LEU A 237 -46.73 -15.73 -8.55
N LYS A 238 -46.40 -14.68 -7.78
CA LYS A 238 -46.37 -13.30 -8.27
C LYS A 238 -45.05 -12.95 -8.91
N LYS A 239 -43.94 -13.31 -8.26
CA LYS A 239 -42.60 -12.97 -8.75
C LYS A 239 -41.58 -14.06 -8.45
N VAL A 240 -40.70 -14.35 -9.39
CA VAL A 240 -39.47 -15.11 -9.14
C VAL A 240 -38.31 -14.33 -9.73
N GLU A 241 -37.35 -13.95 -8.91
CA GLU A 241 -36.13 -13.26 -9.34
C GLU A 241 -34.93 -14.18 -9.11
N ALA A 242 -34.02 -14.26 -10.08
CA ALA A 242 -32.77 -15.01 -9.97
C ALA A 242 -31.58 -14.13 -10.41
N GLY A 243 -30.45 -14.26 -9.72
CA GLY A 243 -29.29 -13.38 -9.86
C GLY A 243 -29.37 -12.21 -8.89
N ASP A 244 -29.20 -10.97 -9.34
CA ASP A 244 -29.30 -9.78 -8.49
C ASP A 244 -30.74 -9.54 -8.03
N VAL A 245 -30.97 -9.73 -6.72
CA VAL A 245 -32.26 -9.56 -6.06
C VAL A 245 -32.16 -8.53 -4.94
N THR A 246 -33.30 -7.99 -4.54
CA THR A 246 -33.44 -7.06 -3.42
C THR A 246 -34.54 -7.59 -2.49
N LEU A 247 -34.35 -7.46 -1.19
CA LEU A 247 -35.36 -7.80 -0.18
C LEU A 247 -35.69 -6.55 0.65
N PRO A 248 -36.41 -5.55 0.10
CA PRO A 248 -36.87 -4.45 0.93
C PRO A 248 -37.90 -4.98 1.94
N LEU A 249 -37.65 -4.72 3.23
CA LEU A 249 -38.58 -5.01 4.32
C LEU A 249 -39.16 -3.71 4.85
N THR A 250 -40.42 -3.75 5.29
CA THR A 250 -41.13 -2.56 5.78
C THR A 250 -40.76 -2.16 7.21
N GLY A 251 -40.05 -3.04 7.93
CA GLY A 251 -39.66 -2.82 9.31
C GLY A 251 -38.41 -1.95 9.48
N THR A 252 -38.28 -1.32 10.64
CA THR A 252 -37.07 -0.61 11.08
C THR A 252 -36.12 -1.48 11.89
N LEU A 253 -36.62 -2.47 12.64
CA LEU A 253 -35.79 -3.39 13.45
C LEU A 253 -35.21 -4.55 12.64
N ILE A 254 -35.93 -5.01 11.61
CA ILE A 254 -35.44 -6.03 10.67
C ILE A 254 -35.38 -5.39 9.29
N THR A 255 -34.21 -4.88 8.95
CA THR A 255 -33.92 -4.35 7.62
C THR A 255 -33.53 -5.49 6.70
N GLY A 256 -34.01 -5.46 5.47
CA GLY A 256 -33.56 -6.41 4.44
C GLY A 256 -32.45 -5.79 3.60
N SER A 257 -31.76 -6.61 2.81
CA SER A 257 -30.61 -6.17 2.01
C SER A 257 -31.02 -5.81 0.58
N TYR A 258 -30.36 -4.78 0.04
CA TYR A 258 -30.54 -4.28 -1.32
C TYR A 258 -29.53 -4.86 -2.33
N SER A 259 -28.47 -5.53 -1.87
CA SER A 259 -27.48 -6.17 -2.75
C SER A 259 -27.31 -7.65 -2.44
N LEU A 260 -28.18 -8.46 -3.04
CA LEU A 260 -28.20 -9.92 -2.90
C LEU A 260 -28.02 -10.58 -4.27
N PHE A 261 -27.25 -11.67 -4.33
CA PHE A 261 -27.17 -12.54 -5.51
C PHE A 261 -27.73 -13.92 -5.17
N GLY A 262 -28.86 -14.29 -5.76
CA GLY A 262 -29.52 -15.56 -5.49
C GLY A 262 -30.91 -15.67 -6.06
N LEU A 263 -31.79 -16.39 -5.35
CA LEU A 263 -33.17 -16.63 -5.73
C LEU A 263 -34.11 -15.92 -4.75
N LYS A 264 -35.04 -15.13 -5.28
CA LYS A 264 -36.18 -14.56 -4.53
C LYS A 264 -37.48 -15.02 -5.14
N THR A 265 -38.44 -15.36 -4.29
CA THR A 265 -39.78 -15.79 -4.70
C THR A 265 -40.82 -15.01 -3.92
N GLU A 266 -41.89 -14.60 -4.59
CA GLU A 266 -43.02 -13.89 -4.02
C GLU A 266 -44.30 -14.61 -4.42
N MET A 267 -45.07 -15.05 -3.42
CA MET A 267 -46.32 -15.80 -3.59
C MET A 267 -47.44 -15.07 -2.85
N GLN A 268 -48.61 -14.97 -3.46
CA GLN A 268 -49.79 -14.35 -2.85
C GLN A 268 -50.93 -15.36 -2.70
N PHE A 269 -51.27 -15.65 -1.46
CA PHE A 269 -52.41 -16.50 -1.07
C PHE A 269 -53.55 -15.62 -0.55
N GLY A 270 -54.32 -15.05 -1.47
CA GLY A 270 -55.39 -14.10 -1.14
C GLY A 270 -54.83 -12.81 -0.53
N LYS A 271 -54.99 -12.67 0.79
CA LYS A 271 -54.50 -11.51 1.58
C LYS A 271 -53.11 -11.70 2.19
N LEU A 272 -52.54 -12.90 2.07
CA LEU A 272 -51.20 -13.24 2.57
C LEU A 272 -50.19 -13.17 1.43
N THR A 273 -49.16 -12.35 1.56
CA THR A 273 -47.98 -12.35 0.69
C THR A 273 -46.83 -13.06 1.41
N VAL A 274 -46.18 -13.99 0.72
CA VAL A 274 -45.04 -14.76 1.21
C VAL A 274 -43.85 -14.47 0.30
N THR A 275 -42.83 -13.81 0.85
CA THR A 275 -41.59 -13.52 0.14
C THR A 275 -40.47 -14.36 0.74
N THR A 276 -39.80 -15.19 -0.05
CA THR A 276 -38.66 -16.01 0.40
C THR A 276 -37.42 -15.68 -0.42
N VAL A 277 -36.28 -15.58 0.25
CA VAL A 277 -34.98 -15.34 -0.38
C VAL A 277 -33.98 -16.43 0.03
N LEU A 278 -33.19 -16.87 -0.93
CA LEU A 278 -32.01 -17.73 -0.77
C LEU A 278 -30.89 -17.08 -1.59
N SER A 279 -29.99 -16.37 -0.92
CA SER A 279 -29.01 -15.53 -1.61
C SER A 279 -27.69 -15.44 -0.90
N GLN A 280 -26.67 -15.06 -1.64
CA GLN A 280 -25.44 -14.54 -1.09
C GLN A 280 -25.56 -13.01 -0.98
N GLN A 281 -25.33 -12.47 0.20
CA GLN A 281 -25.26 -11.03 0.43
C GLN A 281 -23.92 -10.49 -0.05
N LYS A 282 -23.95 -9.46 -0.90
CA LYS A 282 -22.76 -8.80 -1.46
C LYS A 282 -22.46 -7.44 -0.84
N GLY A 283 -23.42 -6.86 -0.10
CA GLY A 283 -23.28 -5.56 0.56
C GLY A 283 -23.07 -5.64 2.07
N GLU A 284 -22.47 -4.60 2.63
CA GLU A 284 -22.25 -4.40 4.07
C GLU A 284 -22.89 -3.09 4.54
N SER A 285 -23.52 -3.11 5.71
CA SER A 285 -24.14 -1.93 6.30
C SER A 285 -23.12 -1.15 7.12
N SER A 286 -22.99 0.15 6.85
CA SER A 286 -22.19 1.09 7.64
C SER A 286 -23.07 2.21 8.19
N VAL A 287 -22.68 2.77 9.33
CA VAL A 287 -23.38 3.87 10.01
C VAL A 287 -22.37 4.97 10.29
N VAL A 288 -22.69 6.20 9.88
CA VAL A 288 -21.92 7.42 10.14
C VAL A 288 -22.78 8.36 10.97
N GLU A 289 -22.28 8.84 12.10
CA GLU A 289 -22.98 9.81 12.95
C GLU A 289 -22.28 11.18 12.88
N VAL A 290 -23.08 12.25 12.83
CA VAL A 290 -22.60 13.64 12.65
C VAL A 290 -23.47 14.56 13.50
N GLU A 291 -22.85 15.49 14.23
CA GLU A 291 -23.56 16.51 15.03
C GLU A 291 -23.21 17.91 14.52
N GLY A 292 -24.21 18.81 14.40
CA GLY A 292 -23.96 20.21 14.04
C GLY A 292 -23.44 20.48 12.61
N GLY A 293 -23.40 19.48 11.74
CA GLY A 293 -23.01 19.62 10.33
C GLY A 293 -21.53 19.43 10.04
N ALA A 294 -20.70 19.15 11.05
CA ALA A 294 -19.30 18.75 10.90
C ALA A 294 -19.10 17.35 11.49
N GLN A 295 -18.30 16.51 10.83
CA GLN A 295 -18.01 15.17 11.33
C GLN A 295 -17.02 15.27 12.50
N LEU A 296 -17.48 14.88 13.70
CA LEU A 296 -16.60 14.70 14.85
C LEU A 296 -15.80 13.42 14.65
N THR A 297 -14.50 13.50 14.89
CA THR A 297 -13.57 12.36 14.84
C THR A 297 -13.01 12.16 16.23
N ASP A 298 -13.33 11.01 16.83
CA ASP A 298 -12.72 10.58 18.08
C ASP A 298 -11.27 10.15 17.85
N PHE A 299 -10.40 10.43 18.81
CA PHE A 299 -9.02 9.94 18.81
C PHE A 299 -8.66 9.37 20.18
N GLU A 300 -7.83 8.33 20.15
CA GLU A 300 -7.15 7.78 21.32
C GLU A 300 -5.67 7.59 20.94
N ILE A 301 -4.77 8.21 21.70
CA ILE A 301 -3.32 8.18 21.45
C ILE A 301 -2.60 7.88 22.76
N PHE A 302 -1.70 6.89 22.76
CA PHE A 302 -0.92 6.60 23.96
C PHE A 302 0.25 7.58 24.12
N ALA A 303 0.71 7.78 25.36
CA ALA A 303 1.83 8.69 25.63
C ALA A 303 3.13 8.29 24.92
N ASP A 304 3.33 7.01 24.58
CA ASP A 304 4.47 6.54 23.79
C ASP A 304 4.38 6.91 22.31
N GLU A 305 3.22 7.30 21.78
CA GLU A 305 2.99 7.60 20.35
C GLU A 305 3.32 9.05 19.98
N TYR A 306 4.32 9.65 20.63
CA TYR A 306 4.84 10.97 20.25
C TYR A 306 5.49 10.94 18.86
N GLU A 307 5.57 12.10 18.20
CA GLU A 307 6.19 12.22 16.87
C GLU A 307 7.73 12.22 16.92
N ALA A 308 8.33 11.02 16.88
CA ALA A 308 9.77 10.84 16.82
C ALA A 308 10.41 11.38 15.52
N ASN A 309 11.68 11.76 15.59
CA ASN A 309 12.53 12.19 14.46
C ASN A 309 11.98 13.36 13.61
N ARG A 310 11.11 14.20 14.18
CA ARG A 310 10.44 15.28 13.44
C ARG A 310 10.60 16.66 14.07
N HIS A 311 10.65 16.74 15.39
CA HIS A 311 10.65 17.98 16.15
C HIS A 311 11.93 18.11 16.96
N PHE A 312 12.67 19.21 16.78
CA PHE A 312 13.98 19.41 17.40
C PHE A 312 14.17 20.83 17.90
N PHE A 313 14.66 20.98 19.14
CA PHE A 313 15.23 22.24 19.63
C PHE A 313 16.49 22.61 18.85
N LEU A 314 16.74 23.90 18.67
CA LEU A 314 17.90 24.39 17.91
C LEU A 314 19.24 24.28 18.65
N ALA A 315 19.20 24.24 19.98
CA ALA A 315 20.34 24.14 20.90
C ALA A 315 19.83 23.79 22.31
N GLN A 316 20.69 23.33 23.21
CA GLN A 316 20.29 22.94 24.58
C GLN A 316 19.69 24.09 25.37
N PHE A 317 20.16 25.32 25.12
CA PHE A 317 19.57 26.53 25.71
C PHE A 317 18.06 26.65 25.48
N PHE A 318 17.57 26.38 24.26
CA PHE A 318 16.15 26.51 23.94
C PHE A 318 15.30 25.45 24.63
N ARG A 319 15.87 24.26 24.81
CA ARG A 319 15.30 23.18 25.60
C ARG A 319 15.15 23.61 27.05
N ASP A 320 16.24 24.09 27.67
CA ASP A 320 16.25 24.43 29.10
C ASP A 320 15.29 25.57 29.49
N ILE A 321 15.06 26.53 28.59
CA ILE A 321 14.14 27.65 28.85
C ILE A 321 12.69 27.34 28.50
N TYR A 322 12.37 26.19 27.88
CA TYR A 322 11.06 25.91 27.29
C TYR A 322 9.93 26.01 28.33
N ASP A 323 10.04 25.26 29.43
CA ASP A 323 9.05 25.25 30.51
C ASP A 323 8.87 26.65 31.12
N ASP A 324 9.99 27.35 31.35
CA ASP A 324 10.01 28.68 31.95
C ASP A 324 9.39 29.76 31.05
N ALA A 325 9.61 29.65 29.74
CA ALA A 325 9.05 30.53 28.72
C ALA A 325 7.53 30.38 28.58
N LEU A 326 6.97 29.23 28.99
CA LEU A 326 5.55 28.93 28.90
C LEU A 326 4.80 29.02 30.24
N ARG A 327 5.46 29.42 31.34
CA ARG A 327 4.81 29.61 32.66
C ARG A 327 3.70 30.67 32.69
N SER A 328 3.72 31.61 31.74
CA SER A 328 2.77 32.74 31.65
C SER A 328 1.91 32.68 30.40
N MET A 329 1.50 31.49 29.96
CA MET A 329 0.51 31.32 28.89
C MET A 329 -0.70 32.26 29.10
N PRO A 330 -1.22 32.89 28.03
CA PRO A 330 -0.90 32.65 26.61
C PRO A 330 0.32 33.42 26.09
N VAL A 331 1.05 34.18 26.92
CA VAL A 331 2.20 34.98 26.48
C VAL A 331 3.51 34.22 26.68
N ILE A 332 4.26 34.02 25.59
CA ILE A 332 5.59 33.40 25.61
C ILE A 332 6.63 34.41 26.16
N SER A 333 7.28 34.06 27.26
CA SER A 333 8.23 34.93 27.98
C SER A 333 9.71 34.58 27.76
N SER A 334 10.08 34.12 26.56
CA SER A 334 11.47 33.76 26.23
C SER A 334 12.36 34.98 25.91
N GLY A 335 11.77 36.04 25.33
CA GLY A 335 12.52 37.19 24.80
C GLY A 335 13.37 36.88 23.56
N VAL A 336 13.27 35.67 23.01
CA VAL A 336 13.99 35.22 21.82
C VAL A 336 13.15 35.45 20.57
N ASN A 337 13.80 35.86 19.48
CA ASN A 337 13.24 35.83 18.14
C ASN A 337 14.26 35.26 17.14
N ILE A 338 13.97 34.12 16.51
CA ILE A 338 14.77 33.57 15.41
C ILE A 338 14.54 34.42 14.15
N GLU A 339 15.59 35.10 13.69
CA GLU A 339 15.52 35.98 12.52
C GLU A 339 15.69 35.18 11.22
N ARG A 340 16.62 34.22 11.22
CA ARG A 340 17.02 33.48 10.03
C ARG A 340 17.54 32.10 10.40
N ILE A 341 17.25 31.11 9.55
CA ILE A 341 17.67 29.73 9.72
C ILE A 341 17.91 29.06 8.36
N GLU A 342 18.94 28.21 8.30
CA GLU A 342 19.15 27.25 7.22
C GLU A 342 19.20 25.85 7.82
N VAL A 343 18.42 24.95 7.25
CA VAL A 343 18.32 23.55 7.68
C VAL A 343 18.90 22.67 6.58
N TRP A 344 19.79 21.76 6.95
CA TRP A 344 20.54 20.89 6.06
C TRP A 344 20.33 19.43 6.45
N ILE A 345 20.06 18.59 5.45
CA ILE A 345 19.87 17.14 5.63
C ILE A 345 20.73 16.32 4.68
N THR A 346 20.92 15.04 4.99
CA THR A 346 21.53 14.07 4.07
C THR A 346 20.76 13.99 2.75
N ASN A 347 21.45 14.01 1.60
CA ASN A 347 20.81 13.94 0.29
C ASN A 347 20.76 12.49 -0.24
N LYS A 348 19.66 11.78 0.02
CA LYS A 348 19.45 10.40 -0.47
C LYS A 348 18.98 10.30 -1.92
N THR A 349 18.37 11.35 -2.46
CA THR A 349 17.64 11.27 -3.75
C THR A 349 18.46 11.75 -4.94
N SER A 350 19.75 12.05 -4.74
CA SER A 350 20.64 12.58 -5.78
C SER A 350 20.00 13.74 -6.56
N ARG A 351 19.24 14.59 -5.86
CA ARG A 351 18.66 15.82 -6.43
C ARG A 351 19.69 16.92 -6.33
N PHE A 352 20.09 17.45 -7.47
CA PHE A 352 21.06 18.54 -7.58
C PHE A 352 20.35 19.74 -8.19
N GLU A 353 19.81 20.61 -7.35
CA GLU A 353 19.44 21.96 -7.78
C GLU A 353 20.64 22.88 -7.52
N GLU A 354 21.06 23.62 -8.55
CA GLU A 354 22.26 24.46 -8.52
C GLU A 354 22.15 25.49 -7.38
N GLY A 355 23.12 25.49 -6.45
CA GLY A 355 23.15 26.38 -5.28
C GLY A 355 22.44 25.88 -4.01
N SER A 356 21.79 24.70 -4.05
CA SER A 356 21.08 24.12 -2.88
C SER A 356 21.84 23.02 -2.13
N ASN A 357 22.95 22.52 -2.71
CA ASN A 357 23.76 21.44 -2.11
C ASN A 357 25.13 21.97 -1.68
N ARG A 358 25.58 21.56 -0.48
CA ARG A 358 26.88 21.95 0.08
C ARG A 358 27.52 20.79 0.83
N ASN A 359 28.84 20.78 0.87
CA ASN A 359 29.56 19.98 1.86
C ASN A 359 29.36 20.64 3.22
N ILE A 360 29.10 19.83 4.25
CA ILE A 360 28.93 20.31 5.62
C ILE A 360 29.71 19.44 6.59
N VAL A 361 30.17 20.06 7.67
CA VAL A 361 30.64 19.36 8.87
C VAL A 361 29.81 19.89 10.03
N ALA A 362 28.98 19.01 10.59
CA ALA A 362 28.05 19.33 11.65
C ALA A 362 28.59 18.82 12.98
N PHE A 363 28.53 19.66 14.02
CA PHE A 363 29.14 19.38 15.31
C PHE A 363 28.11 19.42 16.43
N MET A 364 28.20 18.47 17.36
CA MET A 364 27.30 18.40 18.50
C MET A 364 27.50 19.55 19.48
N ASP A 365 28.73 19.96 19.76
CA ASP A 365 29.02 20.98 20.79
C ASP A 365 29.19 22.40 20.22
N LEU A 366 28.97 22.61 18.92
CA LEU A 366 29.16 23.93 18.32
C LEU A 366 28.22 24.95 18.99
N ALA A 367 28.81 26.06 19.43
CA ALA A 367 28.12 27.15 20.09
C ALA A 367 27.39 26.79 21.41
N GLU A 368 27.63 25.61 22.00
CA GLU A 368 27.10 25.27 23.32
C GLU A 368 27.89 25.93 24.45
N ASN A 369 27.19 26.23 25.54
CA ASN A 369 27.78 26.82 26.74
C ASN A 369 28.41 25.74 27.64
N ARG A 370 29.09 26.18 28.70
CA ARG A 370 29.87 25.31 29.61
C ARG A 370 29.16 24.08 30.13
N ASP A 371 27.87 24.20 30.41
CA ASP A 371 27.10 23.13 31.04
C ASP A 371 26.65 22.06 30.04
N HIS A 372 26.82 22.33 28.74
CA HIS A 372 26.36 21.49 27.62
C HIS A 372 27.46 21.08 26.63
N ILE A 373 28.74 21.26 26.98
CA ILE A 373 29.86 20.74 26.17
C ILE A 373 30.10 19.26 26.54
N TYR A 374 29.86 18.36 25.59
CA TYR A 374 30.01 16.93 25.80
C TYR A 374 31.47 16.43 25.65
N ASN A 375 32.19 16.95 24.67
CA ASN A 375 33.55 16.50 24.39
C ASN A 375 34.54 16.95 25.48
N SER A 376 35.64 16.21 25.64
CA SER A 376 36.68 16.48 26.65
C SER A 376 37.93 17.17 26.09
N ILE A 377 37.87 17.70 24.86
CA ILE A 377 39.03 18.31 24.20
C ILE A 377 39.28 19.68 24.80
N PRO A 378 40.44 19.94 25.43
CA PRO A 378 40.71 21.22 26.11
C PRO A 378 40.60 22.44 25.20
N ALA A 379 40.94 22.29 23.92
CA ALA A 379 40.90 23.37 22.94
C ALA A 379 39.48 23.77 22.50
N PHE A 380 38.47 22.93 22.77
CA PHE A 380 37.07 23.19 22.38
C PHE A 380 36.21 23.69 23.55
N GLN A 381 36.81 23.84 24.74
CA GLN A 381 36.10 24.25 25.94
C GLN A 381 35.76 25.75 25.93
N GLU A 382 34.97 26.18 26.91
CA GLU A 382 34.64 27.59 27.12
C GLU A 382 35.88 28.44 27.50
N THR A 383 35.89 29.72 27.12
CA THR A 383 36.85 30.70 27.65
C THR A 383 36.24 31.43 28.84
N SER A 384 37.05 31.81 29.84
CA SER A 384 36.56 32.59 31.00
C SER A 384 35.83 33.87 30.57
N GLY A 385 34.52 33.94 30.85
CA GLY A 385 33.67 35.10 30.54
C GLY A 385 32.94 34.99 29.19
N ALA A 386 32.80 33.80 28.62
CA ALA A 386 32.05 33.60 27.39
C ALA A 386 30.53 33.78 27.60
N SER A 387 29.82 33.86 26.48
CA SER A 387 28.37 34.01 26.49
C SER A 387 27.70 32.76 27.06
N ALA A 388 26.77 32.95 28.00
CA ALA A 388 25.90 31.87 28.48
C ALA A 388 24.87 31.43 27.42
N PHE A 389 24.64 32.26 26.40
CA PHE A 389 23.70 32.02 25.31
C PHE A 389 24.41 31.44 24.09
N PRO A 390 23.75 30.55 23.31
CA PRO A 390 24.35 29.93 22.14
C PRO A 390 24.85 30.96 21.14
N ASP A 391 26.15 30.92 20.88
CA ASP A 391 26.83 31.77 19.92
C ASP A 391 28.11 31.07 19.47
N ASN A 392 28.58 31.33 18.26
CA ASN A 392 29.85 30.79 17.78
C ASN A 392 31.03 31.14 18.72
N SER A 393 30.92 32.20 19.52
CA SER A 393 31.90 32.58 20.55
C SER A 393 31.64 32.01 21.97
N ALA A 394 30.59 31.21 22.16
CA ALA A 394 30.25 30.61 23.46
C ALA A 394 31.32 29.61 23.93
N ASN A 395 31.99 28.94 23.01
CA ASN A 395 33.13 28.09 23.28
C ASN A 395 34.26 28.31 22.24
N GLN A 396 35.42 27.70 22.49
CA GLN A 396 36.58 27.88 21.60
C GLN A 396 36.51 27.03 20.33
N MET A 397 35.50 26.17 20.18
CA MET A 397 35.41 25.23 19.07
C MET A 397 35.42 25.97 17.72
N TYR A 398 34.48 26.90 17.49
CA TYR A 398 34.38 27.62 16.22
C TYR A 398 35.67 28.36 15.84
N GLU A 399 36.35 28.97 16.81
CA GLU A 399 37.63 29.65 16.60
C GLU A 399 38.73 28.64 16.22
N GLN A 400 38.85 27.53 16.95
CA GLN A 400 39.85 26.49 16.65
C GLN A 400 39.63 25.83 15.29
N LEU A 401 38.36 25.59 14.91
CA LEU A 401 38.01 25.06 13.61
C LEU A 401 38.42 25.98 12.45
N ASN A 402 38.49 27.29 12.69
CA ASN A 402 38.91 28.29 11.71
C ASN A 402 40.40 28.65 11.75
N THR A 403 41.15 28.19 12.75
CA THR A 403 42.55 28.59 12.96
C THR A 403 43.51 27.40 12.98
N SER A 404 43.24 26.41 13.83
CA SER A 404 44.09 25.23 14.04
C SER A 404 43.69 24.04 13.17
N TYR A 405 42.40 23.93 12.83
CA TYR A 405 41.85 22.81 12.06
C TYR A 405 41.30 23.26 10.69
N THR A 406 41.97 24.19 10.00
CA THR A 406 41.47 24.77 8.73
C THR A 406 41.27 23.74 7.62
N ASP A 407 41.95 22.60 7.68
CA ASP A 407 41.88 21.55 6.66
C ASP A 407 40.49 20.91 6.56
N ILE A 408 39.66 20.99 7.61
CA ILE A 408 38.27 20.49 7.61
C ILE A 408 37.36 21.20 6.60
N ARG A 409 37.80 22.36 6.07
CA ARG A 409 37.12 23.03 4.95
C ARG A 409 37.09 22.15 3.72
N SER A 410 38.03 21.21 3.57
CA SER A 410 37.92 20.10 2.63
C SER A 410 37.26 18.92 3.34
N VAL A 411 36.05 18.54 2.92
CA VAL A 411 35.26 17.44 3.53
C VAL A 411 36.05 16.12 3.59
N ASP A 412 36.93 15.92 2.62
CA ASP A 412 37.79 14.74 2.52
C ASP A 412 38.90 14.69 3.58
N GLN A 413 39.36 15.85 4.05
CA GLN A 413 40.43 15.95 5.05
C GLN A 413 39.91 15.96 6.49
N VAL A 414 38.59 16.00 6.70
CA VAL A 414 37.97 16.07 8.03
C VAL A 414 38.42 14.93 8.94
N THR A 415 38.40 13.69 8.43
CA THR A 415 38.82 12.52 9.21
C THR A 415 40.30 12.60 9.57
N ASN A 416 41.16 13.01 8.63
CA ASN A 416 42.61 13.15 8.87
C ASN A 416 42.92 14.24 9.89
N ALA A 417 42.19 15.37 9.83
CA ALA A 417 42.39 16.50 10.73
C ALA A 417 42.03 16.16 12.19
N PHE A 418 41.07 15.25 12.41
CA PHE A 418 40.63 14.84 13.74
C PHE A 418 41.19 13.49 14.22
N ASP A 419 41.83 12.70 13.37
CA ASP A 419 42.48 11.43 13.74
C ASP A 419 43.40 11.54 14.98
N PRO A 420 44.22 12.60 15.16
CA PRO A 420 45.04 12.77 16.37
C PRO A 420 44.23 12.93 17.67
N LEU A 421 42.93 13.24 17.60
CA LEU A 421 42.04 13.40 18.74
C LEU A 421 41.33 12.09 19.11
N TYR A 422 41.50 11.02 18.34
CA TYR A 422 40.92 9.71 18.66
C TYR A 422 41.53 9.13 19.95
N PRO A 423 40.74 8.53 20.86
CA PRO A 423 39.30 8.27 20.79
C PRO A 423 38.42 9.36 21.42
N ALA A 424 39.00 10.48 21.88
CA ALA A 424 38.28 11.53 22.59
C ALA A 424 37.32 12.35 21.72
N PHE A 425 37.51 12.35 20.39
CA PHE A 425 36.64 13.01 19.41
C PHE A 425 36.44 12.11 18.19
N GLN A 426 35.19 11.77 17.85
CA GLN A 426 34.87 10.74 16.86
C GLN A 426 33.70 11.14 15.94
N ILE A 427 33.76 10.68 14.69
CA ILE A 427 32.62 10.75 13.75
C ILE A 427 31.45 9.89 14.24
N GLY A 428 30.22 10.31 13.99
CA GLY A 428 29.00 9.64 14.44
C GLY A 428 28.62 9.93 15.90
N ARG A 429 29.58 10.39 16.72
CA ARG A 429 29.37 10.77 18.13
C ARG A 429 29.47 12.27 18.35
N ASP A 430 30.59 12.87 17.98
CA ASP A 430 30.91 14.27 18.27
C ASP A 430 30.66 15.18 17.04
N TYR A 431 30.83 14.63 15.84
CA TYR A 431 30.58 15.33 14.58
C TYR A 431 30.10 14.39 13.47
N GLU A 432 29.48 14.96 12.45
CA GLU A 432 29.10 14.31 11.21
C GLU A 432 29.68 15.07 10.03
N LYS A 433 30.15 14.35 9.01
CA LYS A 433 30.55 14.95 7.73
C LYS A 433 29.60 14.47 6.65
N ILE A 434 29.11 15.39 5.83
CA ILE A 434 28.21 15.06 4.71
C ILE A 434 28.72 15.76 3.46
N GLU A 435 28.94 14.95 2.43
CA GLU A 435 29.15 15.44 1.08
C GLU A 435 27.78 15.71 0.43
N ASN A 436 27.62 16.86 -0.22
CA ASN A 436 26.37 17.23 -0.91
C ASN A 436 25.10 17.19 -0.04
N ALA A 437 25.19 17.67 1.21
CA ALA A 437 24.00 17.89 2.03
C ALA A 437 23.03 18.85 1.32
N ARG A 438 21.75 18.55 1.41
CA ARG A 438 20.67 19.31 0.79
C ARG A 438 20.12 20.33 1.78
N LYS A 439 20.02 21.59 1.36
CA LYS A 439 19.28 22.61 2.09
C LYS A 439 17.77 22.37 1.94
N LEU A 440 17.05 22.33 3.05
CA LEU A 440 15.59 22.26 3.03
C LEU A 440 14.99 23.61 2.65
N ASN A 441 13.93 23.57 1.85
CA ASN A 441 13.11 24.72 1.53
C ASN A 441 12.24 25.10 2.74
N GLU A 442 11.90 26.38 2.88
CA GLU A 442 11.02 26.88 3.96
C GLU A 442 9.62 26.25 3.98
N ARG A 443 9.20 25.60 2.88
CA ARG A 443 7.93 24.85 2.83
C ARG A 443 8.03 23.45 3.43
N GLU A 444 9.24 22.93 3.63
CA GLU A 444 9.49 21.55 4.10
C GLU A 444 9.59 21.46 5.63
N TYR A 445 9.65 22.60 6.31
CA TYR A 445 9.70 22.69 7.77
C TYR A 445 9.00 23.95 8.29
N ASN A 446 8.65 23.96 9.57
CA ASN A 446 8.17 25.12 10.30
C ASN A 446 9.12 25.42 11.47
N VAL A 447 9.22 26.69 11.88
CA VAL A 447 10.06 27.11 13.01
C VAL A 447 9.26 27.94 13.97
N ASN A 448 9.25 27.55 15.24
CA ASN A 448 8.75 28.40 16.30
C ASN A 448 9.85 29.40 16.67
N LYS A 449 9.70 30.64 16.20
CA LYS A 449 10.71 31.69 16.35
C LYS A 449 10.91 32.16 17.79
N GLN A 450 9.93 31.94 18.67
CA GLN A 450 9.98 32.41 20.05
C GLN A 450 10.51 31.34 21.00
N LEU A 451 10.20 30.05 20.74
CA LEU A 451 10.63 28.92 21.57
C LEU A 451 11.89 28.22 21.03
N GLY A 452 12.29 28.48 19.78
CA GLY A 452 13.56 28.00 19.22
C GLY A 452 13.60 26.50 18.94
N TYR A 453 12.55 25.99 18.27
CA TYR A 453 12.51 24.62 17.75
C TYR A 453 12.03 24.58 16.30
N ILE A 454 12.42 23.54 15.59
CA ILE A 454 12.00 23.23 14.22
C ILE A 454 11.07 22.02 14.20
N SER A 455 10.14 22.02 13.26
CA SER A 455 9.18 20.95 13.02
C SER A 455 9.20 20.59 11.53
N LEU A 456 9.75 19.43 11.20
CA LEU A 456 9.81 18.94 9.83
C LEU A 456 8.43 18.45 9.37
N ASN A 457 8.13 18.54 8.08
CA ASN A 457 6.87 18.02 7.53
C ASN A 457 6.88 16.49 7.41
N MET A 458 8.07 15.90 7.29
CA MET A 458 8.29 14.47 7.26
C MET A 458 9.27 14.09 8.37
N ALA A 459 9.08 12.91 8.97
CA ALA A 459 10.05 12.38 9.91
C ALA A 459 11.33 11.99 9.16
N LEU A 460 12.48 12.23 9.76
CA LEU A 460 13.76 11.80 9.22
C LEU A 460 13.96 10.31 9.44
N ASN A 461 14.65 9.66 8.49
CA ASN A 461 15.10 8.29 8.68
C ASN A 461 16.18 8.23 9.78
N THR A 462 16.37 7.07 10.40
CA THR A 462 17.32 6.88 11.51
C THR A 462 18.77 7.23 11.10
N ASP A 463 19.14 6.93 9.86
CA ASP A 463 20.45 7.19 9.26
C ASP A 463 20.62 8.60 8.66
N GLU A 464 19.57 9.43 8.67
CA GLU A 464 19.66 10.81 8.18
C GLU A 464 20.19 11.76 9.25
N VAL A 465 21.06 12.68 8.82
CA VAL A 465 21.63 13.71 9.67
C VAL A 465 20.84 15.01 9.48
N LEU A 466 20.62 15.73 10.59
CA LEU A 466 19.99 17.05 10.62
C LEU A 466 20.96 18.07 11.21
N ALA A 467 21.28 19.09 10.43
CA ALA A 467 22.16 20.18 10.85
C ALA A 467 21.53 21.54 10.56
N VAL A 468 21.88 22.54 11.37
CA VAL A 468 21.32 23.89 11.25
C VAL A 468 22.40 24.97 11.38
N ALA A 469 22.14 26.11 10.74
CA ALA A 469 22.74 27.40 11.09
C ALA A 469 21.61 28.40 11.30
N PHE A 470 21.71 29.23 12.34
CA PHE A 470 20.66 30.20 12.66
C PHE A 470 21.19 31.47 13.32
N GLU A 471 20.44 32.55 13.15
CA GLU A 471 20.66 33.87 13.73
C GLU A 471 19.40 34.25 14.53
N TYR A 472 19.59 34.71 15.76
CA TYR A 472 18.49 35.09 16.64
C TYR A 472 18.80 36.36 17.42
N THR A 473 17.75 37.07 17.80
CA THR A 473 17.83 38.25 18.65
C THR A 473 17.33 37.90 20.04
N LEU A 474 18.11 38.25 21.06
CA LEU A 474 17.72 38.15 22.47
C LEU A 474 18.07 39.46 23.17
N ASN A 475 17.08 40.11 23.80
CA ASN A 475 17.24 41.38 24.50
C ASN A 475 17.96 42.48 23.67
N GLY A 476 17.72 42.50 22.35
CA GLY A 476 18.30 43.48 21.41
C GLY A 476 19.73 43.19 20.94
N LYS A 477 20.33 42.07 21.35
CA LYS A 477 21.63 41.58 20.83
C LYS A 477 21.39 40.41 19.87
N ILE A 478 22.12 40.40 18.76
CA ILE A 478 22.10 39.33 17.76
C ILE A 478 23.17 38.30 18.13
N TYR A 479 22.80 37.04 18.05
CA TYR A 479 23.64 35.87 18.28
C TYR A 479 23.59 34.97 17.04
N LYS A 480 24.70 34.28 16.75
CA LYS A 480 24.84 33.46 15.55
C LYS A 480 25.42 32.10 15.88
N VAL A 481 24.80 31.05 15.36
CA VAL A 481 25.23 29.66 15.51
C VAL A 481 25.43 29.02 14.13
N GLY A 482 26.62 28.49 13.89
CA GLY A 482 27.02 27.91 12.61
C GLY A 482 27.30 28.97 11.54
N GLU A 483 27.35 28.50 10.30
CA GLU A 483 27.67 29.30 9.11
C GLU A 483 26.60 29.13 8.05
N PHE A 484 26.20 30.24 7.43
CA PHE A 484 25.25 30.20 6.34
C PHE A 484 25.93 30.07 4.98
N SER A 485 25.19 29.55 4.01
CA SER A 485 25.61 29.47 2.62
C SER A 485 26.05 30.81 2.01
N THR A 486 25.55 31.94 2.54
CA THR A 486 25.82 33.31 2.06
C THR A 486 26.92 34.05 2.82
N ASP A 487 27.58 33.43 3.81
CA ASP A 487 28.63 34.05 4.64
C ASP A 487 29.99 34.19 3.92
N GLY A 488 30.06 33.94 2.60
CA GLY A 488 31.27 34.11 1.79
C GLY A 488 32.13 32.86 1.65
N ILE A 489 31.71 31.72 2.19
CA ILE A 489 32.39 30.42 2.01
C ILE A 489 31.90 29.79 0.70
N THR A 490 32.79 29.67 -0.28
CA THR A 490 32.46 29.17 -1.62
C THR A 490 32.61 27.65 -1.73
N ALA A 491 31.66 26.98 -2.39
CA ALA A 491 31.80 25.56 -2.71
C ALA A 491 33.10 25.31 -3.51
N PRO A 492 33.82 24.20 -3.26
CA PRO A 492 33.42 23.01 -2.49
C PRO A 492 33.75 23.06 -0.99
N GLN A 493 34.14 24.22 -0.44
CA GLN A 493 34.48 24.33 0.98
C GLN A 493 33.27 24.01 1.87
N ALA A 494 33.52 23.21 2.89
CA ALA A 494 32.51 22.74 3.83
C ALA A 494 32.06 23.86 4.79
N LEU A 495 30.75 23.91 5.05
CA LEU A 495 30.15 24.78 6.07
C LEU A 495 30.24 24.12 7.45
N LEU A 496 30.52 24.91 8.49
CA LEU A 496 30.51 24.45 9.88
C LEU A 496 29.12 24.70 10.48
N LEU A 497 28.43 23.63 10.84
CA LEU A 497 27.02 23.68 11.29
C LEU A 497 26.83 23.06 12.68
N LYS A 498 25.71 23.39 13.32
CA LYS A 498 25.27 22.74 14.56
C LYS A 498 24.53 21.46 14.22
N LEU A 499 24.90 20.35 14.84
CA LEU A 499 24.25 19.06 14.72
C LEU A 499 23.03 18.97 15.66
N LEU A 500 21.86 18.64 15.13
CA LEU A 500 20.65 18.37 15.92
C LEU A 500 20.37 16.87 16.03
N LYS A 501 20.56 16.13 14.94
CA LYS A 501 20.47 14.66 14.88
C LYS A 501 21.61 14.11 14.03
N GLY A 502 22.38 13.17 14.58
CA GLY A 502 23.40 12.41 13.85
C GLY A 502 22.88 11.07 13.32
N THR A 503 23.76 10.28 12.71
CA THR A 503 23.48 8.90 12.30
C THR A 503 23.28 7.97 13.49
N THR A 504 23.95 8.26 14.62
CA THR A 504 23.79 7.56 15.89
C THR A 504 22.94 8.39 16.84
N LEU A 505 21.64 8.11 16.91
CA LEU A 505 20.72 8.77 17.84
C LEU A 505 20.44 7.84 19.02
N THR A 506 21.07 8.10 20.17
CA THR A 506 20.97 7.28 21.38
C THR A 506 20.78 8.16 22.62
N PRO A 507 20.02 7.72 23.64
CA PRO A 507 19.84 8.46 24.89
C PRO A 507 21.12 8.82 25.66
N ARG A 508 22.26 8.21 25.29
CA ARG A 508 23.56 8.54 25.86
C ARG A 508 24.19 9.82 25.31
N LEU A 509 23.68 10.34 24.19
CA LEU A 509 24.20 11.53 23.52
C LEU A 509 23.26 12.72 23.71
N PRO A 510 23.78 13.94 23.94
CA PRO A 510 22.96 15.15 24.10
C PRO A 510 22.03 15.49 22.93
N THR A 511 22.33 15.03 21.71
CA THR A 511 21.42 15.20 20.55
C THR A 511 20.07 14.52 20.76
N TRP A 512 20.01 13.48 21.60
CA TRP A 512 18.75 12.84 22.00
C TRP A 512 17.80 13.79 22.72
N ASP A 513 18.36 14.67 23.55
CA ASP A 513 17.60 15.62 24.37
C ASP A 513 17.08 16.80 23.53
N LEU A 514 17.70 17.08 22.40
CA LEU A 514 17.22 18.07 21.44
C LEU A 514 15.95 17.61 20.72
N MET A 515 15.71 16.29 20.60
CA MET A 515 14.47 15.75 20.04
C MET A 515 13.32 15.94 21.02
N MET A 516 12.29 16.67 20.58
CA MET A 516 11.07 16.92 21.35
C MET A 516 10.20 15.66 21.39
N LYS A 517 9.73 15.29 22.59
CA LYS A 517 8.93 14.09 22.86
C LYS A 517 7.59 14.43 23.53
N ASN A 518 7.10 15.64 23.24
CA ASN A 518 5.95 16.26 23.87
C ASN A 518 4.93 16.78 22.82
N ILE A 519 5.01 16.26 21.59
CA ILE A 519 4.16 16.60 20.45
C ILE A 519 3.50 15.34 19.92
N TYR A 520 2.17 15.38 19.78
CA TYR A 520 1.32 14.25 19.40
C TYR A 520 0.49 14.63 18.17
N SER A 521 0.34 13.68 17.24
CA SER A 521 -0.36 13.91 15.96
C SER A 521 -1.77 13.34 16.00
N LEU A 522 -2.76 14.16 15.65
CA LEU A 522 -4.15 13.76 15.41
C LEU A 522 -4.41 13.36 13.95
N GLY A 523 -3.36 13.29 13.13
CA GLY A 523 -3.46 12.98 11.71
C GLY A 523 -3.37 14.21 10.81
N SER A 524 -4.07 14.20 9.67
CA SER A 524 -3.99 15.27 8.66
C SER A 524 -5.27 16.11 8.63
N GLY A 525 -5.16 17.41 8.88
CA GLY A 525 -6.29 18.33 8.79
C GLY A 525 -6.10 19.62 9.59
N THR A 526 -6.84 20.66 9.22
CA THR A 526 -6.93 21.89 10.02
C THR A 526 -7.92 21.68 11.15
N LEU A 527 -7.47 21.88 12.40
CA LEU A 527 -8.32 21.72 13.59
C LEU A 527 -9.21 22.94 13.82
N GLU A 528 -10.46 22.71 14.19
CA GLU A 528 -11.35 23.78 14.65
C GLU A 528 -11.38 23.86 16.18
N LYS A 529 -11.31 25.08 16.74
CA LYS A 529 -11.35 25.30 18.20
C LYS A 529 -12.70 24.93 18.83
N LYS A 530 -13.81 25.08 18.08
CA LYS A 530 -15.17 25.07 18.63
C LYS A 530 -15.55 23.72 19.24
N ASP A 531 -15.18 22.63 18.56
CA ASP A 531 -15.57 21.27 18.92
C ASP A 531 -14.35 20.40 19.28
N PHE A 532 -13.24 21.04 19.68
CA PHE A 532 -12.04 20.35 20.12
C PHE A 532 -12.12 20.01 21.60
N GLU A 533 -11.99 18.74 21.92
CA GLU A 533 -11.94 18.23 23.28
C GLU A 533 -10.72 17.33 23.44
N LEU A 534 -9.99 17.50 24.54
CA LEU A 534 -8.83 16.68 24.89
C LEU A 534 -8.89 16.35 26.38
N HIS A 535 -8.83 15.05 26.67
CA HIS A 535 -8.63 14.48 27.99
C HIS A 535 -7.27 13.82 28.05
N VAL A 536 -6.59 13.99 29.18
CA VAL A 536 -5.44 13.16 29.53
C VAL A 536 -5.89 12.19 30.61
N LEU A 537 -5.77 10.90 30.32
CA LEU A 537 -6.26 9.82 31.17
C LEU A 537 -5.11 8.91 31.58
N TYR A 538 -5.27 8.27 32.73
CA TYR A 538 -4.39 7.25 33.28
C TYR A 538 -5.17 5.95 33.41
N GLN A 539 -4.62 4.85 32.89
CA GLN A 539 -5.20 3.52 32.99
C GLN A 539 -4.89 2.92 34.37
N ASP A 540 -5.92 2.75 35.18
CA ASP A 540 -5.82 2.18 36.51
C ASP A 540 -5.90 0.64 36.48
N ASP A 541 -4.89 -0.02 37.06
CA ASP A 541 -4.81 -1.49 37.10
C ASP A 541 -5.87 -2.13 38.00
N GLU A 542 -6.31 -1.44 39.06
CA GLU A 542 -7.25 -2.02 40.04
C GLU A 542 -8.67 -2.09 39.49
N THR A 543 -9.10 -1.03 38.80
CA THR A 543 -10.45 -0.94 38.22
C THR A 543 -10.50 -1.34 36.75
N GLY A 544 -9.37 -1.34 36.05
CA GLY A 544 -9.30 -1.52 34.60
C GLY A 544 -9.85 -0.32 33.81
N ASN A 545 -10.23 0.76 34.48
CA ASN A 545 -10.81 1.95 33.87
C ASN A 545 -9.74 3.01 33.61
N SER A 546 -10.05 3.92 32.70
CA SER A 546 -9.23 5.11 32.45
C SER A 546 -9.79 6.29 33.23
N ILE A 547 -8.96 6.91 34.08
CA ILE A 547 -9.34 8.00 34.97
C ILE A 547 -8.56 9.27 34.63
N ASN A 548 -9.16 10.44 34.81
CA ASN A 548 -8.56 11.73 34.46
C ASN A 548 -7.76 12.37 35.61
N TYR A 549 -7.46 11.62 36.67
CA TYR A 549 -6.65 12.02 37.84
C TYR A 549 -5.80 10.83 38.30
N LEU A 550 -4.82 11.04 39.19
CA LEU A 550 -4.07 9.95 39.80
C LEU A 550 -4.77 9.53 41.11
N PRO A 551 -5.07 8.25 41.35
CA PRO A 551 -5.95 7.84 42.45
C PRO A 551 -5.32 7.94 43.85
N GLU A 552 -4.03 8.29 43.94
CA GLU A 552 -3.28 8.37 45.18
C GLU A 552 -2.40 9.61 45.23
N GLY A 553 -2.25 10.19 46.42
CA GLY A 553 -1.27 11.25 46.70
C GLY A 553 -1.83 12.65 46.58
N LYS A 554 -0.95 13.64 46.39
CA LYS A 554 -1.35 15.07 46.40
C LYS A 554 -2.17 15.50 45.18
N LEU A 555 -2.20 14.67 44.14
CA LEU A 555 -2.86 14.95 42.86
C LEU A 555 -4.21 14.22 42.72
N GLU A 556 -4.72 13.61 43.80
CA GLU A 556 -5.95 12.81 43.80
C GLU A 556 -7.20 13.61 43.36
N ASP A 557 -7.28 14.88 43.74
CA ASP A 557 -8.40 15.76 43.40
C ASP A 557 -8.09 16.69 42.20
N GLN A 558 -7.04 16.43 41.42
CA GLN A 558 -6.62 17.29 40.31
C GLN A 558 -6.71 16.56 38.97
N ILE A 559 -7.34 17.21 37.99
CA ILE A 559 -7.43 16.69 36.62
C ILE A 559 -6.02 16.72 36.00
N LEU A 560 -5.62 15.65 35.33
CA LEU A 560 -4.29 15.51 34.69
C LEU A 560 -4.00 16.64 33.70
N LEU A 561 -5.03 17.14 33.02
CA LEU A 561 -4.95 18.30 32.14
C LEU A 561 -4.35 19.53 32.85
N GLN A 562 -4.80 19.79 34.08
CA GLN A 562 -4.28 20.89 34.93
C GLN A 562 -2.86 20.59 35.42
N VAL A 563 -2.61 19.34 35.84
CA VAL A 563 -1.29 18.92 36.34
C VAL A 563 -0.21 19.11 35.27
N LEU A 564 -0.53 18.75 34.03
CA LEU A 564 0.38 18.79 32.87
C LEU A 564 0.44 20.17 32.20
N GLY A 565 -0.29 21.16 32.71
CA GLY A 565 -0.23 22.54 32.25
C GLY A 565 -1.02 22.81 30.97
N LEU A 566 -1.96 21.94 30.60
CA LEU A 566 -2.84 22.11 29.44
C LEU A 566 -4.17 22.82 29.78
N ASP A 567 -4.45 23.05 31.07
CA ASP A 567 -5.62 23.79 31.59
C ASP A 567 -5.15 24.77 32.67
N VAL A 568 -4.88 25.99 32.27
CA VAL A 568 -4.40 27.12 33.10
C VAL A 568 -5.29 28.34 32.94
N LEU A 569 -6.03 28.45 31.83
CA LEU A 569 -6.90 29.56 31.51
C LEU A 569 -8.38 29.14 31.55
N ASN A 570 -9.25 30.13 31.72
CA ASN A 570 -10.68 29.93 31.56
C ASN A 570 -11.14 30.36 30.17
N SER A 571 -12.42 30.14 29.85
CA SER A 571 -13.06 30.64 28.62
C SER A 571 -12.88 32.15 28.30
N GLN A 572 -12.55 33.01 29.27
CA GLN A 572 -12.26 34.44 29.07
C GLN A 572 -10.76 34.74 28.85
N ASN A 573 -9.91 33.71 28.88
CA ASN A 573 -8.45 33.75 28.90
C ASN A 573 -7.86 34.38 30.18
N ASP A 574 -8.62 34.41 31.28
CA ASP A 574 -8.07 34.73 32.60
C ASP A 574 -7.35 33.50 33.17
N ARG A 575 -6.35 33.72 34.02
CA ARG A 575 -5.49 32.68 34.59
C ARG A 575 -6.16 31.91 35.72
N GLU A 576 -7.22 31.19 35.39
CA GLU A 576 -7.97 30.30 36.27
C GLU A 576 -8.34 29.05 35.48
N SER A 577 -7.97 27.86 35.94
CA SER A 577 -8.31 26.60 35.28
C SER A 577 -9.82 26.33 35.34
N ASP A 578 -10.42 25.90 34.22
CA ASP A 578 -11.86 25.62 34.12
C ASP A 578 -12.22 24.15 33.80
N GLY A 579 -11.21 23.29 33.73
CA GLY A 579 -11.35 21.85 33.46
C GLY A 579 -11.32 21.50 31.98
N TYR A 580 -11.21 22.48 31.09
CA TYR A 580 -11.13 22.28 29.64
C TYR A 580 -9.73 22.55 29.11
N PHE A 581 -9.45 22.03 27.91
CA PHE A 581 -8.16 22.21 27.26
C PHE A 581 -7.97 23.64 26.75
N ASP A 582 -6.85 24.26 27.09
CA ASP A 582 -6.45 25.57 26.59
C ASP A 582 -6.02 25.50 25.13
N PHE A 583 -6.96 25.73 24.20
CA PHE A 583 -6.65 25.77 22.76
C PHE A 583 -5.96 27.09 22.36
N ILE A 584 -4.62 27.07 22.34
CA ILE A 584 -3.75 28.21 22.01
C ILE A 584 -2.84 27.82 20.83
N GLU A 585 -3.11 28.42 19.67
CA GLU A 585 -2.34 28.18 18.45
C GLU A 585 -0.84 28.51 18.64
N GLY A 586 0.02 27.57 18.24
CA GLY A 586 1.47 27.70 18.33
C GLY A 586 2.07 27.43 19.71
N ILE A 587 1.24 27.18 20.74
CA ILE A 587 1.68 26.81 22.09
C ILE A 587 1.20 25.42 22.47
N THR A 588 -0.11 25.21 22.48
CA THR A 588 -0.72 23.94 22.87
C THR A 588 -1.23 23.13 21.67
N VAL A 589 -1.42 23.79 20.52
CA VAL A 589 -1.88 23.15 19.27
C VAL A 589 -1.19 23.75 18.04
N MET A 590 -0.83 22.90 17.07
CA MET A 590 -0.49 23.31 15.71
C MET A 590 -1.70 23.06 14.80
N VAL A 591 -2.50 24.12 14.61
CA VAL A 591 -3.83 24.03 13.98
C VAL A 591 -3.75 23.55 12.53
N ASP A 592 -2.78 24.04 11.77
CA ASP A 592 -2.56 23.73 10.35
C ASP A 592 -2.18 22.26 10.08
N ARG A 593 -1.81 21.52 11.12
CA ARG A 593 -1.21 20.19 11.01
C ARG A 593 -1.87 19.15 11.90
N GLY A 594 -2.90 19.49 12.66
CA GLY A 594 -3.56 18.52 13.52
C GLY A 594 -2.67 18.02 14.67
N LYS A 595 -1.87 18.89 15.33
CA LYS A 595 -0.95 18.43 16.38
C LYS A 595 -1.23 19.05 17.74
N ILE A 596 -1.13 18.24 18.79
CA ILE A 596 -1.14 18.68 20.19
C ILE A 596 0.30 18.88 20.63
N VAL A 597 0.57 19.95 21.36
CA VAL A 597 1.88 20.31 21.89
C VAL A 597 1.74 20.51 23.40
N PHE A 598 2.53 19.80 24.20
CA PHE A 598 2.55 20.03 25.63
C PHE A 598 3.45 21.22 25.96
N PRO A 599 3.00 22.17 26.80
CA PRO A 599 3.78 23.36 27.17
C PRO A 599 4.87 23.07 28.21
N VAL A 600 5.20 21.79 28.39
CA VAL A 600 6.25 21.27 29.27
C VAL A 600 7.08 20.24 28.51
N LEU A 601 8.36 20.13 28.84
CA LEU A 601 9.33 19.35 28.10
C LEU A 601 9.11 17.84 28.22
N GLU A 602 8.87 17.38 29.45
CA GLU A 602 8.67 15.98 29.79
C GLU A 602 7.39 15.82 30.63
N PRO A 603 6.20 15.96 30.02
CA PRO A 603 4.92 15.96 30.76
C PRO A 603 4.76 14.74 31.66
N PHE A 604 5.03 13.54 31.14
CA PHE A 604 4.86 12.27 31.88
C PHE A 604 6.11 11.84 32.66
N GLY A 605 7.20 12.61 32.54
CA GLY A 605 8.52 12.32 33.10
C GLY A 605 8.84 13.25 34.28
N SER A 606 9.89 14.08 34.12
CA SER A 606 10.38 14.96 35.18
C SER A 606 9.36 15.98 35.67
N HIS A 607 8.46 16.49 34.81
CA HIS A 607 7.40 17.43 35.24
C HIS A 607 6.42 16.77 36.22
N LEU A 608 5.88 15.60 35.87
CA LEU A 608 4.98 14.86 36.74
C LEU A 608 5.68 14.43 38.04
N ARG A 609 6.94 14.00 37.97
CA ARG A 609 7.76 13.68 39.16
C ARG A 609 7.83 14.86 40.14
N ASN A 610 8.07 16.07 39.62
CA ASN A 610 8.13 17.29 40.41
C ASN A 610 6.76 17.65 41.04
N LYS A 611 5.65 17.39 40.34
CA LYS A 611 4.29 17.64 40.83
C LYS A 611 3.87 16.67 41.93
N ILE A 612 4.18 15.38 41.78
CA ILE A 612 3.88 14.34 42.78
C ILE A 612 4.66 14.61 44.08
N ASN A 613 5.95 14.92 43.96
CA ASN A 613 6.84 15.25 45.09
C ASN A 613 6.82 14.17 46.21
N ASP A 614 6.80 12.90 45.80
CA ASP A 614 6.93 11.69 46.62
C ASP A 614 7.65 10.61 45.78
N ALA A 615 8.80 10.14 46.25
CA ALA A 615 9.63 9.21 45.49
C ALA A 615 8.92 7.88 45.17
N LYS A 616 8.15 7.32 46.10
CA LYS A 616 7.49 6.01 45.90
C LYS A 616 6.35 6.12 44.90
N LEU A 617 5.55 7.18 45.00
CA LEU A 617 4.46 7.42 44.04
C LEU A 617 4.99 7.82 42.67
N SER A 618 6.07 8.61 42.62
CA SER A 618 6.75 8.91 41.36
C SER A 618 7.24 7.65 40.67
N ASP A 619 7.86 6.72 41.40
CA ASP A 619 8.34 5.47 40.81
C ASP A 619 7.20 4.52 40.42
N LYS A 620 5.95 4.76 40.84
CA LYS A 620 4.76 4.07 40.33
C LYS A 620 4.22 4.73 39.05
N TYR A 621 3.94 6.04 39.09
CA TYR A 621 3.21 6.74 38.04
C TYR A 621 4.06 7.38 36.95
N VAL A 622 5.28 7.83 37.23
CA VAL A 622 6.12 8.53 36.25
C VAL A 622 6.60 7.56 35.19
N PHE A 623 6.48 7.97 33.92
CA PHE A 623 6.95 7.25 32.75
C PHE A 623 8.21 7.95 32.21
N GLN A 624 9.34 7.75 32.91
CA GLN A 624 10.60 8.42 32.56
C GLN A 624 11.26 7.80 31.34
N GLU A 625 11.02 6.50 31.13
CA GLU A 625 11.59 5.70 30.04
C GLU A 625 11.14 6.19 28.66
N LEU A 626 10.03 6.90 28.61
CA LEU A 626 9.58 7.64 27.43
C LEU A 626 10.63 8.67 26.94
N TYR A 627 11.42 9.24 27.85
CA TYR A 627 12.36 10.32 27.57
C TYR A 627 13.83 9.87 27.58
N ASP A 628 14.19 8.87 28.40
CA ASP A 628 15.57 8.39 28.55
C ASP A 628 15.88 7.08 27.81
N SER A 629 14.89 6.47 27.16
CA SER A 629 15.01 5.22 26.40
C SER A 629 14.40 5.39 25.00
N THR A 630 14.63 4.43 24.10
CA THR A 630 14.03 4.45 22.76
C THR A 630 12.51 4.24 22.85
N GLN A 631 11.75 4.78 21.89
CA GLN A 631 10.29 4.63 21.84
C GLN A 631 9.86 3.16 21.92
N THR A 632 10.62 2.28 21.26
CA THR A 632 10.39 0.83 21.26
C THR A 632 10.54 0.22 22.65
N ILE A 633 11.59 0.57 23.39
CA ILE A 633 11.80 0.10 24.77
C ILE A 633 10.68 0.64 25.67
N ALA A 634 10.36 1.94 25.56
CA ALA A 634 9.30 2.56 26.34
C ALA A 634 7.94 1.86 26.15
N ARG A 635 7.59 1.52 24.90
CA ARG A 635 6.36 0.78 24.57
C ARG A 635 6.31 -0.61 25.19
N GLN A 636 7.45 -1.31 25.31
CA GLN A 636 7.52 -2.62 25.96
C GLN A 636 7.31 -2.54 27.48
N MET A 637 7.46 -1.37 28.08
CA MET A 637 7.24 -1.15 29.51
C MET A 637 5.76 -0.88 29.82
N ALA A 638 4.92 -1.90 29.61
CA ALA A 638 3.47 -1.84 29.81
C ALA A 638 3.06 -1.42 31.24
N GLU A 639 3.90 -1.66 32.25
CA GLU A 639 3.65 -1.22 33.63
C GLU A 639 3.58 0.32 33.77
N LYS A 640 4.24 1.04 32.85
CA LYS A 640 4.38 2.50 32.82
C LYS A 640 3.60 3.17 31.70
N ASN A 641 3.45 2.49 30.57
CA ASN A 641 2.71 3.00 29.43
C ASN A 641 1.19 2.94 29.66
N LYS A 642 0.71 3.85 30.52
CA LYS A 642 -0.68 3.89 31.01
C LYS A 642 -1.35 5.24 30.79
N PHE A 643 -0.62 6.23 30.28
CA PHE A 643 -1.19 7.52 29.95
C PHE A 643 -1.71 7.49 28.51
N LYS A 644 -2.93 8.00 28.33
CA LYS A 644 -3.53 8.18 27.01
C LYS A 644 -4.14 9.57 26.87
N LEU A 645 -4.15 10.04 25.63
CA LEU A 645 -4.79 11.25 25.16
C LEU A 645 -6.04 10.81 24.43
N GLU A 646 -7.21 11.18 24.95
CA GLU A 646 -8.50 10.80 24.37
C GLU A 646 -9.34 12.06 24.16
N GLY A 647 -10.07 12.12 23.06
CA GLY A 647 -10.91 13.28 22.78
C GLY A 647 -11.55 13.23 21.42
N GLN A 648 -12.07 14.37 21.00
CA GLN A 648 -12.75 14.53 19.72
C GLN A 648 -12.36 15.86 19.07
N TYR A 649 -12.32 15.88 17.74
CA TYR A 649 -12.13 17.10 16.96
C TYR A 649 -12.97 17.08 15.70
N SER A 650 -13.28 18.27 15.18
CA SER A 650 -13.82 18.47 13.84
C SER A 650 -12.75 19.08 12.93
N SER A 651 -12.82 18.72 11.64
CA SER A 651 -12.05 19.37 10.58
C SER A 651 -12.94 20.32 9.79
N GLU A 652 -12.36 21.30 9.11
CA GLU A 652 -13.05 22.26 8.23
C GLU A 652 -13.63 21.55 6.98
N SER A 653 -14.66 20.73 7.16
CA SER A 653 -15.48 20.19 6.08
C SER A 653 -16.84 20.89 6.12
N GLY A 654 -17.30 21.43 4.99
CA GLY A 654 -18.62 22.06 4.86
C GLY A 654 -19.77 21.10 5.20
N SER A 655 -21.02 21.52 4.96
CA SER A 655 -22.27 20.77 5.30
C SER A 655 -22.48 19.43 4.58
N GLU A 656 -21.41 18.83 4.04
CA GLU A 656 -21.35 17.56 3.36
C GLU A 656 -20.71 16.51 4.26
N ILE A 657 -21.48 15.48 4.59
CA ILE A 657 -21.07 14.31 5.36
C ILE A 657 -20.44 13.31 4.40
N GLN A 658 -19.17 12.96 4.59
CA GLN A 658 -18.50 11.94 3.80
C GLN A 658 -18.87 10.55 4.34
N LEU A 659 -19.47 9.70 3.50
CA LEU A 659 -19.89 8.35 3.88
C LEU A 659 -18.75 7.32 3.83
N ASN A 660 -17.54 7.76 3.49
CA ASN A 660 -16.36 6.92 3.24
C ASN A 660 -16.62 5.72 2.30
N ALA A 661 -17.65 5.83 1.45
CA ALA A 661 -18.01 4.81 0.49
C ALA A 661 -18.39 5.41 -0.87
N ILE A 662 -17.77 4.96 -1.97
CA ILE A 662 -18.09 5.40 -3.33
C ILE A 662 -19.01 4.40 -4.05
N ASN A 663 -19.81 4.87 -5.01
CA ASN A 663 -20.76 4.07 -5.79
C ASN A 663 -21.79 3.31 -4.95
N ILE A 664 -22.44 4.01 -4.02
CA ILE A 664 -23.44 3.46 -3.13
C ILE A 664 -24.73 3.13 -3.91
N PRO A 665 -25.36 1.95 -3.73
CA PRO A 665 -26.66 1.64 -4.30
C PRO A 665 -27.71 2.71 -3.99
N ARG A 666 -28.41 3.19 -5.02
CA ARG A 666 -29.46 4.22 -4.83
C ARG A 666 -30.55 3.75 -3.86
N GLY A 667 -30.90 4.58 -2.89
CA GLY A 667 -31.91 4.30 -1.87
C GLY A 667 -31.44 3.42 -0.71
N SER A 668 -30.17 3.00 -0.64
CA SER A 668 -29.63 2.32 0.55
C SER A 668 -29.25 3.28 1.68
N VAL A 669 -29.17 4.58 1.39
CA VAL A 669 -28.84 5.62 2.38
C VAL A 669 -30.09 6.05 3.13
N LYS A 670 -30.10 5.83 4.45
CA LYS A 670 -31.15 6.26 5.36
C LYS A 670 -30.57 7.24 6.37
N VAL A 671 -31.09 8.46 6.36
CA VAL A 671 -30.67 9.52 7.29
C VAL A 671 -31.74 9.69 8.37
N THR A 672 -31.32 9.74 9.62
CA THR A 672 -32.17 10.03 10.77
C THR A 672 -31.58 11.17 11.59
N ALA A 673 -32.42 12.08 12.10
CA ALA A 673 -32.01 13.14 13.02
C ALA A 673 -32.83 13.05 14.30
N GLY A 674 -32.17 12.92 15.46
CA GLY A 674 -32.86 12.76 16.75
C GLY A 674 -33.86 11.59 16.77
N GLY A 675 -33.58 10.51 16.03
CA GLY A 675 -34.44 9.34 15.86
C GLY A 675 -35.55 9.47 14.82
N VAL A 676 -35.75 10.63 14.19
CA VAL A 676 -36.73 10.82 13.11
C VAL A 676 -36.06 10.60 11.76
N THR A 677 -36.63 9.74 10.90
CA THR A 677 -36.12 9.54 9.53
C THR A 677 -36.40 10.77 8.66
N LEU A 678 -35.36 11.30 8.04
CA LEU A 678 -35.42 12.46 7.16
C LEU A 678 -35.85 12.05 5.73
N ALA A 679 -36.39 12.99 4.97
CA ALA A 679 -36.79 12.76 3.58
C ALA A 679 -35.72 13.21 2.57
N GLU A 680 -35.25 12.29 1.73
CA GLU A 680 -34.32 12.59 0.64
C GLU A 680 -34.93 13.61 -0.36
N ASN A 681 -34.10 14.54 -0.83
CA ASN A 681 -34.42 15.71 -1.66
C ASN A 681 -35.29 16.79 -0.99
N THR A 682 -35.70 16.60 0.27
CA THR A 682 -36.41 17.62 1.06
C THR A 682 -35.54 18.09 2.22
N ASP A 683 -35.07 17.14 3.02
CA ASP A 683 -34.24 17.42 4.21
C ASP A 683 -32.73 17.24 3.93
N TYR A 684 -32.37 16.33 3.03
CA TYR A 684 -30.98 16.05 2.63
C TYR A 684 -30.89 15.60 1.16
N THR A 685 -29.71 15.68 0.56
CA THR A 685 -29.39 15.11 -0.76
C THR A 685 -28.20 14.17 -0.66
N VAL A 686 -28.18 13.11 -1.47
CA VAL A 686 -27.09 12.13 -1.52
C VAL A 686 -26.42 12.17 -2.89
N ASP A 687 -25.10 12.32 -2.94
CA ASP A 687 -24.29 11.95 -4.09
C ASP A 687 -23.86 10.50 -3.96
N TYR A 688 -24.58 9.61 -4.63
CA TYR A 688 -24.31 8.18 -4.61
C TYR A 688 -22.98 7.78 -5.28
N ASN A 689 -22.43 8.64 -6.15
CA ASN A 689 -21.16 8.35 -6.82
C ASN A 689 -19.98 8.72 -5.93
N MET A 690 -20.02 9.93 -5.35
CA MET A 690 -18.97 10.45 -4.48
C MET A 690 -19.09 9.97 -3.03
N GLY A 691 -20.25 9.46 -2.64
CA GLY A 691 -20.48 9.01 -1.27
C GLY A 691 -20.67 10.14 -0.28
N THR A 692 -21.35 11.21 -0.66
CA THR A 692 -21.54 12.38 0.22
C THR A 692 -23.02 12.63 0.49
N VAL A 693 -23.34 13.05 1.71
CA VAL A 693 -24.69 13.45 2.11
C VAL A 693 -24.67 14.91 2.53
N ARG A 694 -25.42 15.73 1.82
CA ARG A 694 -25.58 17.15 2.15
C ARG A 694 -26.91 17.40 2.83
N ILE A 695 -26.88 17.95 4.03
CA ILE A 695 -28.10 18.35 4.75
C ILE A 695 -28.61 19.66 4.18
N ILE A 696 -29.85 19.68 3.70
CA ILE A 696 -30.48 20.87 3.09
C ILE A 696 -31.27 21.64 4.14
N ASN A 697 -31.88 20.95 5.11
CA ASN A 697 -32.73 21.56 6.12
C ASN A 697 -31.90 22.39 7.13
N PRO A 698 -31.92 23.72 7.09
CA PRO A 698 -31.05 24.56 7.91
C PRO A 698 -31.40 24.48 9.40
N ALA A 699 -32.66 24.17 9.74
CA ALA A 699 -33.08 24.06 11.14
C ALA A 699 -32.42 22.88 11.86
N LEU A 700 -32.06 21.81 11.13
CA LEU A 700 -31.35 20.66 11.72
C LEU A 700 -29.89 20.99 12.02
N ILE A 701 -29.27 21.82 11.18
CA ILE A 701 -27.88 22.28 11.36
C ILE A 701 -27.82 23.30 12.51
N GLU A 702 -28.71 24.29 12.52
CA GLU A 702 -28.77 25.33 13.56
C GLU A 702 -29.13 24.78 14.95
N SER A 703 -29.88 23.68 15.01
CA SER A 703 -30.28 23.04 16.28
C SER A 703 -29.26 22.03 16.82
N GLN A 704 -28.16 21.78 16.08
CA GLN A 704 -27.13 20.79 16.44
C GLN A 704 -27.73 19.41 16.77
N THR A 705 -28.79 19.00 16.06
CA THR A 705 -29.39 17.69 16.31
C THR A 705 -28.45 16.60 15.75
N PRO A 706 -28.12 15.53 16.52
CA PRO A 706 -27.35 14.41 16.00
C PRO A 706 -28.02 13.76 14.80
N ILE A 707 -27.27 13.62 13.71
CA ILE A 707 -27.67 13.06 12.42
C ILE A 707 -26.92 11.75 12.21
N GLN A 708 -27.67 10.65 12.16
CA GLN A 708 -27.15 9.32 11.87
C GLN A 708 -27.49 8.94 10.43
N VAL A 709 -26.48 8.63 9.64
CA VAL A 709 -26.58 8.15 8.26
C VAL A 709 -26.22 6.68 8.21
N SER A 710 -27.20 5.82 7.94
CA SER A 710 -26.98 4.41 7.65
C SER A 710 -26.90 4.19 6.14
N LEU A 711 -25.98 3.38 5.65
CA LEU A 711 -25.84 3.03 4.24
C LEU A 711 -25.49 1.55 4.06
N GLU A 712 -25.86 0.97 2.91
CA GLU A 712 -25.35 -0.34 2.46
C GLU A 712 -24.35 -0.10 1.33
N SER A 713 -23.10 -0.51 1.51
CA SER A 713 -22.03 -0.38 0.51
C SER A 713 -21.64 -1.75 -0.06
N ASN A 714 -21.24 -1.78 -1.32
CA ASN A 714 -20.77 -2.99 -2.01
C ASN A 714 -19.24 -3.02 -2.15
N GLN A 715 -18.52 -2.22 -1.35
CA GLN A 715 -17.12 -1.89 -1.59
C GLN A 715 -16.10 -2.84 -0.99
N PHE A 716 -16.52 -3.89 -0.27
CA PHE A 716 -15.55 -4.71 0.45
C PHE A 716 -14.80 -5.69 -0.48
N PHE A 717 -13.46 -5.64 -0.39
CA PHE A 717 -12.51 -6.60 -0.95
C PHE A 717 -12.36 -7.87 -0.08
N GLY A 718 -13.15 -7.99 0.98
CA GLY A 718 -13.18 -9.16 1.84
C GLY A 718 -14.07 -10.23 1.24
N PHE A 719 -13.44 -11.22 0.62
CA PHE A 719 -14.10 -12.27 -0.13
C PHE A 719 -14.96 -13.25 0.74
N GLN A 720 -15.22 -12.96 2.01
CA GLN A 720 -15.99 -13.88 2.87
C GLN A 720 -17.40 -14.05 2.33
N THR A 721 -17.82 -15.30 2.14
CA THR A 721 -19.15 -15.57 1.55
C THR A 721 -20.23 -15.47 2.62
N LYS A 722 -21.14 -14.49 2.47
CA LYS A 722 -22.28 -14.26 3.38
C LYS A 722 -23.55 -14.86 2.79
N THR A 723 -24.06 -15.95 3.35
CA THR A 723 -25.31 -16.58 2.91
C THR A 723 -26.49 -16.05 3.72
N LEU A 724 -27.45 -15.42 3.06
CA LEU A 724 -28.72 -14.95 3.63
C LEU A 724 -29.88 -15.82 3.15
N VAL A 725 -30.58 -16.45 4.10
CA VAL A 725 -31.81 -17.22 3.84
C VAL A 725 -32.92 -16.63 4.68
N GLY A 726 -34.09 -16.37 4.10
CA GLY A 726 -35.16 -15.84 4.90
C GLY A 726 -36.52 -15.84 4.24
N THR A 727 -37.55 -15.69 5.06
CA THR A 727 -38.94 -15.61 4.64
C THR A 727 -39.63 -14.46 5.37
N HIS A 728 -40.38 -13.66 4.62
CA HIS A 728 -41.27 -12.62 5.10
C HIS A 728 -42.72 -12.97 4.74
N LEU A 729 -43.61 -12.85 5.71
CA LEU A 729 -45.05 -13.11 5.59
C LEU A 729 -45.77 -11.79 5.88
N ASP A 730 -46.53 -11.24 4.93
CA ASP A 730 -47.34 -10.02 5.12
C ASP A 730 -48.82 -10.34 4.94
N TYR A 731 -49.62 -10.18 5.99
CA TYR A 731 -51.06 -10.41 5.95
C TYR A 731 -51.83 -9.11 6.02
N ARG A 732 -52.55 -8.79 4.94
CA ARG A 732 -53.36 -7.56 4.81
C ARG A 732 -54.80 -7.80 5.25
N PHE A 733 -55.12 -7.53 6.51
CA PHE A 733 -56.50 -7.64 7.02
C PHE A 733 -57.45 -6.66 6.31
N SER A 734 -57.00 -5.43 6.09
CA SER A 734 -57.69 -4.38 5.32
C SER A 734 -56.69 -3.48 4.60
N ASP A 735 -57.14 -2.53 3.77
CA ASP A 735 -56.26 -1.55 3.14
C ASP A 735 -55.53 -0.63 4.13
N ASN A 736 -56.02 -0.61 5.38
CA ASN A 736 -55.58 0.25 6.45
C ASN A 736 -54.89 -0.54 7.59
N PHE A 737 -54.82 -1.88 7.52
CA PHE A 737 -54.27 -2.72 8.58
C PHE A 737 -53.54 -3.93 8.01
N ASN A 738 -52.24 -4.04 8.27
CA ASN A 738 -51.44 -5.22 7.96
C ASN A 738 -50.59 -5.67 9.15
N VAL A 739 -50.25 -6.95 9.12
CA VAL A 739 -49.35 -7.60 10.08
C VAL A 739 -48.36 -8.44 9.29
N GLY A 740 -47.08 -8.16 9.48
CA GLY A 740 -45.98 -8.90 8.91
C GLY A 740 -45.22 -9.73 9.94
N GLY A 741 -44.58 -10.80 9.49
CA GLY A 741 -43.65 -11.62 10.26
C GLY A 741 -42.44 -11.95 9.40
N THR A 742 -41.24 -11.83 9.96
CA THR A 742 -39.99 -12.05 9.24
C THR A 742 -39.12 -13.04 9.99
N ILE A 743 -38.45 -13.94 9.28
CA ILE A 743 -37.32 -14.74 9.78
C ILE A 743 -36.19 -14.69 8.76
N LEU A 744 -35.00 -14.30 9.19
CA LEU A 744 -33.78 -14.28 8.38
C LEU A 744 -32.67 -15.04 9.12
N HIS A 745 -31.85 -15.78 8.37
CA HIS A 745 -30.65 -16.45 8.83
C HIS A 745 -29.48 -15.99 7.95
N LEU A 746 -28.48 -15.37 8.56
CA LEU A 746 -27.26 -14.90 7.91
C LEU A 746 -26.09 -15.70 8.45
N THR A 747 -25.35 -16.38 7.58
CA THR A 747 -24.16 -17.13 7.96
C THR A 747 -22.98 -16.76 7.07
N GLU A 748 -21.84 -16.52 7.70
CA GLU A 748 -20.57 -16.23 7.06
C GLU A 748 -19.69 -17.49 7.03
N ARG A 749 -18.89 -17.62 5.98
CA ARG A 749 -17.92 -18.70 5.84
C ARG A 749 -16.52 -18.11 5.68
N PRO A 750 -15.59 -18.41 6.62
CA PRO A 750 -14.21 -17.94 6.54
C PRO A 750 -13.41 -18.73 5.50
N TYR A 751 -12.26 -18.18 5.10
CA TYR A 751 -11.28 -18.80 4.21
C TYR A 751 -10.58 -19.99 4.85
N THR A 752 -10.10 -19.75 6.06
CA THR A 752 -9.31 -20.65 6.87
C THR A 752 -10.12 -21.09 8.09
N GLN A 753 -9.75 -22.23 8.66
CA GLN A 753 -10.36 -22.70 9.93
C GLN A 753 -9.80 -21.96 11.14
N LYS A 754 -8.62 -21.36 11.01
CA LYS A 754 -8.06 -20.43 11.98
C LYS A 754 -8.56 -19.04 11.63
N VAL A 755 -9.26 -18.41 12.56
CA VAL A 755 -9.72 -17.02 12.45
C VAL A 755 -9.17 -16.23 13.63
N ASN A 756 -8.76 -15.01 13.35
CA ASN A 756 -8.23 -14.11 14.37
C ASN A 756 -9.36 -13.41 15.12
N PHE A 757 -9.04 -12.91 16.31
CA PHE A 757 -9.95 -12.11 17.11
C PHE A 757 -10.39 -10.84 16.36
N GLY A 758 -11.70 -10.59 16.30
CA GLY A 758 -12.31 -9.49 15.54
C GLY A 758 -12.73 -9.85 14.12
N GLU A 759 -12.28 -10.98 13.58
CA GLU A 759 -12.67 -11.50 12.25
C GLU A 759 -13.60 -12.72 12.34
N GLU A 760 -14.27 -12.92 13.48
CA GLU A 760 -15.11 -14.09 13.69
C GLU A 760 -16.35 -14.09 12.77
N PRO A 761 -16.55 -15.14 11.95
CA PRO A 761 -17.68 -15.25 11.06
C PRO A 761 -18.96 -15.53 11.85
N ILE A 762 -19.98 -14.71 11.60
CA ILE A 762 -21.26 -14.81 12.29
C ILE A 762 -22.16 -15.89 11.69
N SER A 763 -23.08 -16.40 12.51
CA SER A 763 -24.18 -17.29 12.08
C SER A 763 -25.43 -16.95 12.88
N ASN A 764 -26.10 -15.87 12.48
CA ASN A 764 -27.16 -15.24 13.24
C ASN A 764 -28.53 -15.53 12.65
N THR A 765 -29.53 -15.76 13.51
CA THR A 765 -30.94 -15.90 13.11
C THR A 765 -31.75 -14.80 13.77
N ILE A 766 -32.41 -13.97 12.97
CA ILE A 766 -33.32 -12.94 13.46
C ILE A 766 -34.75 -13.28 13.07
N TRP A 767 -35.69 -13.10 13.98
CA TRP A 767 -37.11 -13.21 13.66
C TRP A 767 -37.90 -12.11 14.36
N GLY A 768 -39.04 -11.72 13.78
CA GLY A 768 -39.82 -10.62 14.31
C GLY A 768 -41.19 -10.48 13.69
N PHE A 769 -41.96 -9.55 14.25
CA PHE A 769 -43.29 -9.18 13.80
C PHE A 769 -43.38 -7.67 13.64
N ASN A 770 -44.08 -7.22 12.62
CA ASN A 770 -44.40 -5.81 12.42
C ASN A 770 -45.88 -5.63 12.14
N THR A 771 -46.44 -4.51 12.56
CA THR A 771 -47.83 -4.15 12.30
C THR A 771 -47.91 -2.69 11.89
N SER A 772 -48.73 -2.41 10.87
CA SER A 772 -49.08 -1.04 10.52
C SER A 772 -50.58 -0.86 10.43
N TYR A 773 -51.07 0.20 11.07
CA TYR A 773 -52.46 0.62 11.04
C TYR A 773 -52.55 2.09 10.67
N LYS A 774 -53.17 2.43 9.54
CA LYS A 774 -53.33 3.81 9.06
C LYS A 774 -54.79 4.13 8.82
N THR A 775 -55.31 5.14 9.50
CA THR A 775 -56.70 5.59 9.34
C THR A 775 -56.81 7.10 9.26
N GLN A 776 -57.85 7.62 8.62
CA GLN A 776 -58.15 9.05 8.61
C GLN A 776 -59.10 9.38 9.76
N SER A 777 -58.78 10.43 10.53
CA SER A 777 -59.58 10.87 11.66
C SER A 777 -60.23 12.20 11.35
N GLN A 778 -61.50 12.16 10.93
CA GLN A 778 -62.29 13.37 10.73
C GLN A 778 -62.50 14.14 12.05
N VAL A 779 -62.47 13.45 13.19
CA VAL A 779 -62.58 14.08 14.51
C VAL A 779 -61.39 14.99 14.77
N LEU A 780 -60.17 14.55 14.47
CA LEU A 780 -58.96 15.37 14.59
C LEU A 780 -58.99 16.55 13.61
N THR A 781 -59.36 16.30 12.35
CA THR A 781 -59.52 17.39 11.34
C THR A 781 -60.49 18.45 11.85
N ASN A 782 -61.68 18.04 12.30
CA ASN A 782 -62.72 18.95 12.77
C ASN A 782 -62.35 19.66 14.09
N LEU A 783 -61.43 19.10 14.89
CA LEU A 783 -60.97 19.72 16.13
C LEU A 783 -59.93 20.80 15.84
N ILE A 784 -59.06 20.57 14.85
CA ILE A 784 -58.10 21.56 14.35
C ILE A 784 -58.83 22.71 13.64
N ASP A 785 -59.85 22.41 12.83
CA ASP A 785 -60.67 23.42 12.14
C ASP A 785 -61.51 24.30 13.10
N LYS A 786 -61.63 23.92 14.38
CA LYS A 786 -62.29 24.73 15.41
C LYS A 786 -61.38 25.76 16.07
N ILE A 787 -60.07 25.72 15.79
CA ILE A 787 -59.13 26.72 16.30
C ILE A 787 -59.35 28.02 15.52
N PRO A 788 -59.73 29.13 16.17
CA PRO A 788 -59.97 30.40 15.48
C PRO A 788 -58.75 30.82 14.65
N PHE A 789 -58.98 31.30 13.43
CA PHE A 789 -57.97 31.75 12.45
C PHE A 789 -57.19 30.64 11.70
N LEU A 790 -57.54 29.36 11.83
CA LEU A 790 -57.00 28.24 11.05
C LEU A 790 -58.13 27.51 10.27
N GLU A 791 -58.04 27.44 8.94
CA GLU A 791 -58.93 26.63 8.10
C GLU A 791 -58.11 25.55 7.37
N THR A 792 -58.18 24.29 7.81
CA THR A 792 -57.36 23.21 7.27
C THR A 792 -58.18 22.25 6.41
N LYS A 793 -58.03 22.32 5.08
CA LYS A 793 -58.73 21.43 4.13
C LYS A 793 -58.09 20.04 3.99
N ALA A 794 -56.94 19.82 4.61
CA ALA A 794 -56.20 18.56 4.55
C ALA A 794 -56.72 17.58 5.61
N PRO A 795 -57.07 16.33 5.24
CA PRO A 795 -57.57 15.35 6.21
C PRO A 795 -56.47 14.93 7.19
N SER A 796 -56.80 14.87 8.49
CA SER A 796 -55.90 14.32 9.52
C SER A 796 -55.79 12.80 9.39
N SER A 797 -54.57 12.26 9.43
CA SER A 797 -54.32 10.81 9.45
C SER A 797 -53.66 10.37 10.75
N LEU A 798 -54.15 9.27 11.32
CA LEU A 798 -53.51 8.57 12.44
C LEU A 798 -52.84 7.31 11.89
N SER A 799 -51.54 7.17 12.13
CA SER A 799 -50.78 5.98 11.80
C SER A 799 -50.14 5.39 13.06
N PHE A 800 -50.35 4.11 13.27
CA PHE A 800 -49.72 3.31 14.32
C PHE A 800 -48.81 2.27 13.66
N PHE A 801 -47.57 2.22 14.11
CA PHE A 801 -46.58 1.22 13.72
C PHE A 801 -46.07 0.53 14.97
N GLY A 802 -46.01 -0.80 14.96
CA GLY A 802 -45.46 -1.59 16.05
C GLY A 802 -44.54 -2.66 15.50
N GLU A 803 -43.39 -2.85 16.13
CA GLU A 803 -42.38 -3.81 15.69
C GLU A 803 -41.79 -4.55 16.89
N PHE A 804 -41.43 -5.81 16.66
CA PHE A 804 -40.71 -6.66 17.60
C PHE A 804 -39.71 -7.49 16.81
N ALA A 805 -38.47 -7.58 17.29
CA ALA A 805 -37.44 -8.43 16.71
C ALA A 805 -36.64 -9.11 17.81
N HIS A 806 -36.24 -10.37 17.58
CA HIS A 806 -35.37 -11.13 18.46
C HIS A 806 -34.23 -11.73 17.64
N LEU A 807 -33.01 -11.44 18.06
CA LEU A 807 -31.77 -11.94 17.47
C LEU A 807 -31.26 -13.13 18.27
N ILE A 808 -31.04 -14.25 17.60
CA ILE A 808 -30.37 -15.43 18.13
C ILE A 808 -28.97 -15.45 17.52
N PRO A 809 -27.93 -14.99 18.25
CA PRO A 809 -26.57 -15.00 17.75
C PRO A 809 -26.00 -16.42 17.70
N GLY A 810 -25.05 -16.65 16.79
CA GLY A 810 -24.35 -17.92 16.65
C GLY A 810 -23.06 -17.77 15.85
N HIS A 811 -22.28 -18.86 15.76
CA HIS A 811 -20.99 -18.89 15.05
C HIS A 811 -20.98 -19.92 13.92
N SER A 812 -20.13 -19.69 12.93
CA SER A 812 -19.96 -20.62 11.80
C SER A 812 -19.30 -21.93 12.23
N LYS A 813 -19.91 -23.07 11.89
CA LYS A 813 -19.33 -24.42 12.14
C LYS A 813 -18.09 -24.72 11.30
N ALA A 814 -17.73 -23.85 10.35
CA ALA A 814 -16.57 -24.03 9.47
C ALA A 814 -15.23 -23.90 10.21
N ILE A 815 -15.20 -23.19 11.34
CA ILE A 815 -14.01 -22.99 12.19
C ILE A 815 -13.83 -24.19 13.11
N SER A 816 -14.82 -24.40 13.99
CA SER A 816 -14.86 -25.51 14.94
C SER A 816 -16.25 -25.61 15.57
N SER A 817 -16.57 -26.75 16.17
CA SER A 817 -17.82 -26.90 16.94
C SER A 817 -17.87 -25.99 18.17
N ALA A 818 -16.71 -25.66 18.75
CA ALA A 818 -16.58 -24.83 19.94
C ALA A 818 -16.59 -23.32 19.63
N GLY A 819 -16.36 -22.90 18.38
CA GLY A 819 -16.31 -21.48 18.01
C GLY A 819 -15.03 -20.78 18.47
N ASN A 820 -13.89 -21.48 18.39
CA ASN A 820 -12.60 -20.92 18.81
C ASN A 820 -12.17 -19.74 17.92
N SER A 821 -11.66 -18.69 18.56
CA SER A 821 -10.98 -17.56 17.91
C SER A 821 -9.55 -17.49 18.45
N TYR A 822 -8.59 -17.10 17.61
CA TYR A 822 -7.19 -17.00 17.96
C TYR A 822 -6.85 -15.54 18.27
N ILE A 823 -6.36 -15.28 19.49
CA ILE A 823 -5.83 -13.97 19.85
C ILE A 823 -4.48 -13.75 19.14
N ASP A 824 -3.67 -14.81 19.05
CA ASP A 824 -2.44 -14.87 18.28
C ASP A 824 -2.20 -16.34 17.88
N ASP A 825 -1.81 -16.59 16.63
CA ASP A 825 -1.45 -17.90 16.12
C ASP A 825 0.05 -18.06 15.83
N PHE A 826 0.84 -17.00 16.05
CA PHE A 826 2.26 -16.86 15.79
C PHE A 826 2.68 -17.14 14.33
N GLU A 827 1.76 -17.26 13.36
CA GLU A 827 2.11 -17.55 11.96
C GLU A 827 2.86 -16.40 11.29
N ALA A 828 2.52 -15.15 11.64
CA ALA A 828 3.17 -13.93 11.14
C ALA A 828 4.28 -13.39 12.08
N SER A 829 4.72 -14.19 13.06
CA SER A 829 5.71 -13.75 14.06
C SER A 829 7.14 -13.59 13.50
N GLU A 830 7.43 -14.18 12.34
CA GLU A 830 8.74 -14.09 11.68
C GLU A 830 8.61 -13.60 10.23
N ILE A 831 9.24 -12.47 9.94
CA ILE A 831 9.36 -11.92 8.58
C ILE A 831 10.83 -11.98 8.17
N PRO A 832 11.24 -12.87 7.24
CA PRO A 832 12.64 -12.98 6.85
C PRO A 832 13.07 -11.84 5.93
N LEU A 833 14.19 -11.19 6.25
CA LEU A 833 14.88 -10.26 5.35
C LEU A 833 15.96 -11.02 4.57
N ASP A 834 15.80 -11.13 3.24
CA ASP A 834 16.72 -11.91 2.41
C ASP A 834 18.03 -11.16 2.12
N LEU A 835 19.16 -11.74 2.52
CA LEU A 835 20.51 -11.21 2.29
C LEU A 835 21.31 -11.98 1.22
N LYS A 836 20.71 -12.98 0.54
CA LYS A 836 21.42 -13.87 -0.41
C LYS A 836 21.81 -13.21 -1.75
N SER A 837 21.30 -12.01 -2.05
CA SER A 837 21.52 -11.33 -3.34
C SER A 837 22.99 -10.96 -3.55
N PHE A 838 23.73 -11.75 -4.34
CA PHE A 838 25.19 -11.61 -4.49
C PHE A 838 25.65 -10.23 -4.99
N ASN A 839 24.88 -9.60 -5.88
CA ASN A 839 25.15 -8.29 -6.46
C ASN A 839 24.97 -7.12 -5.48
N ALA A 840 24.33 -7.35 -4.33
CA ALA A 840 24.23 -6.35 -3.27
C ALA A 840 25.46 -6.33 -2.36
N TRP A 841 26.33 -7.35 -2.46
CA TRP A 841 27.57 -7.45 -1.70
C TRP A 841 28.74 -6.84 -2.46
N THR A 842 29.60 -6.15 -1.74
CA THR A 842 30.84 -5.53 -2.24
C THR A 842 32.04 -5.99 -1.40
N ILE A 843 33.25 -5.66 -1.82
CA ILE A 843 34.47 -5.93 -1.04
C ILE A 843 34.38 -5.22 0.31
N ALA A 844 34.70 -5.92 1.40
CA ALA A 844 34.71 -5.30 2.72
C ALA A 844 35.92 -4.39 2.96
N SER A 845 35.67 -3.31 3.71
CA SER A 845 36.72 -2.60 4.43
C SER A 845 37.25 -3.46 5.58
N ILE A 846 38.38 -3.04 6.16
CA ILE A 846 38.97 -3.72 7.32
C ILE A 846 38.15 -3.35 8.56
N PRO A 847 37.67 -4.32 9.35
CA PRO A 847 36.94 -4.02 10.59
C PRO A 847 37.77 -3.16 11.54
N GLN A 848 37.20 -2.03 11.97
CA GLN A 848 37.86 -1.10 12.89
C GLN A 848 37.51 -1.40 14.35
N GLY A 849 38.34 -0.93 15.28
CA GLY A 849 38.12 -1.09 16.73
C GLY A 849 38.49 -2.48 17.28
N GLN A 850 39.12 -3.33 16.47
CA GLN A 850 39.56 -4.67 16.84
C GLN A 850 41.08 -4.81 16.71
N ASP A 851 41.83 -3.98 17.43
CA ASP A 851 43.29 -3.84 17.31
C ASP A 851 44.09 -5.15 17.50
N ILE A 852 43.49 -6.16 18.14
CA ILE A 852 44.11 -7.49 18.31
C ILE A 852 44.08 -8.30 17.01
N MET A 853 42.98 -8.22 16.26
CA MET A 853 42.76 -9.03 15.05
C MET A 853 43.15 -8.26 13.78
N PHE A 854 42.93 -6.94 13.77
CA PHE A 854 43.24 -6.06 12.64
C PHE A 854 44.06 -4.84 13.10
N PRO A 855 45.30 -5.02 13.59
CA PRO A 855 46.17 -3.90 14.01
C PRO A 855 46.46 -2.90 12.88
N GLU A 856 46.45 -3.37 11.63
CA GLU A 856 46.62 -2.56 10.43
C GLU A 856 45.41 -1.67 10.11
N ALA A 857 44.25 -1.93 10.74
CA ALA A 857 43.03 -1.11 10.64
C ALA A 857 43.14 0.22 11.41
N ARG A 858 44.34 0.72 11.69
CA ARG A 858 44.57 2.12 12.12
C ARG A 858 45.34 2.92 11.07
N LEU A 859 46.00 2.23 10.14
CA LEU A 859 46.79 2.88 9.11
C LEU A 859 45.86 3.55 8.10
N ASN A 860 46.04 4.86 7.90
CA ASN A 860 45.28 5.62 6.92
C ASN A 860 46.19 6.09 5.79
N ASN A 861 45.69 6.01 4.56
CA ASN A 861 46.44 6.30 3.35
C ASN A 861 47.80 5.57 3.32
N ASN A 862 47.78 4.28 3.64
CA ASN A 862 48.95 3.41 3.66
C ASN A 862 48.60 2.00 3.12
N PRO A 863 49.26 1.52 2.04
CA PRO A 863 48.94 0.24 1.40
C PRO A 863 49.07 -0.98 2.31
N VAL A 864 49.87 -0.88 3.38
CA VAL A 864 50.08 -1.94 4.37
C VAL A 864 48.76 -2.42 4.98
N SER A 865 47.72 -1.57 5.06
CA SER A 865 46.43 -2.00 5.59
C SER A 865 45.78 -3.09 4.73
N GLY A 866 46.10 -3.20 3.45
CA GLY A 866 45.55 -4.23 2.55
C GLY A 866 46.32 -5.55 2.51
N TYR A 867 47.48 -5.65 3.20
CA TYR A 867 48.41 -6.76 2.99
C TYR A 867 47.87 -8.12 3.44
N ASN A 868 47.01 -8.16 4.45
CA ASN A 868 46.39 -9.39 4.95
C ASN A 868 45.17 -9.87 4.15
N ARG A 869 44.76 -9.14 3.10
CA ARG A 869 43.58 -9.50 2.31
C ARG A 869 43.88 -10.64 1.34
N ALA A 870 43.30 -11.81 1.60
CA ALA A 870 43.30 -12.97 0.71
C ALA A 870 42.12 -12.93 -0.27
N LYS A 871 42.14 -13.81 -1.27
CA LYS A 871 41.13 -13.83 -2.34
C LYS A 871 39.83 -14.49 -1.87
N LEU A 872 38.76 -13.72 -1.94
CA LEU A 872 37.39 -14.18 -1.73
C LEU A 872 36.57 -13.89 -2.99
N ALA A 873 35.85 -14.89 -3.48
CA ALA A 873 34.90 -14.75 -4.58
C ALA A 873 33.49 -15.12 -4.09
N TRP A 874 32.51 -14.25 -4.34
CA TRP A 874 31.12 -14.50 -4.03
C TRP A 874 30.27 -14.50 -5.30
N TYR A 875 29.43 -15.50 -5.48
CA TYR A 875 28.66 -15.66 -6.72
C TYR A 875 27.47 -16.61 -6.55
N VAL A 876 26.59 -16.56 -7.54
CA VAL A 876 25.55 -17.57 -7.75
C VAL A 876 25.93 -18.36 -9.00
N ILE A 877 25.88 -19.69 -8.92
CA ILE A 877 26.09 -20.54 -10.09
C ILE A 877 24.82 -20.51 -10.94
N ASP A 878 24.93 -20.00 -12.16
CA ASP A 878 23.80 -19.96 -13.10
C ASP A 878 23.37 -21.39 -13.48
N PRO A 879 22.07 -21.73 -13.41
CA PRO A 879 21.53 -23.02 -13.85
C PRO A 879 21.95 -23.46 -15.26
N ILE A 880 22.36 -22.53 -16.12
CA ILE A 880 22.94 -22.84 -17.45
C ILE A 880 24.15 -23.78 -17.36
N PHE A 881 24.95 -23.70 -16.29
CA PHE A 881 26.14 -24.54 -16.10
C PHE A 881 25.80 -25.93 -15.56
N LEU A 882 24.63 -26.10 -14.96
CA LEU A 882 24.21 -27.33 -14.27
C LEU A 882 23.21 -28.15 -15.11
N ARG A 883 22.52 -27.49 -16.04
CA ARG A 883 21.54 -28.13 -16.95
C ARG A 883 22.18 -28.38 -18.29
N ASN A 884 22.02 -29.56 -18.87
CA ASN A 884 22.60 -29.92 -20.18
C ASN A 884 21.83 -29.33 -21.38
N SER A 885 21.75 -28.01 -21.44
CA SER A 885 21.05 -27.24 -22.48
C SER A 885 21.92 -27.00 -23.73
N SER A 886 21.40 -26.26 -24.71
CA SER A 886 22.15 -25.82 -25.89
C SER A 886 23.13 -24.68 -25.59
N SER A 887 22.89 -23.91 -24.52
CA SER A 887 23.71 -22.76 -24.12
C SER A 887 24.81 -23.10 -23.11
N THR A 888 24.84 -24.36 -22.64
CA THR A 888 25.84 -24.87 -21.69
C THR A 888 27.18 -25.10 -22.38
N PRO A 889 28.31 -24.61 -21.85
CA PRO A 889 29.62 -24.82 -22.46
C PRO A 889 29.96 -26.30 -22.64
N GLY A 890 30.50 -26.66 -23.81
CA GLY A 890 30.75 -28.05 -24.18
C GLY A 890 31.68 -28.82 -23.24
N HIS A 891 32.68 -28.15 -22.65
CA HIS A 891 33.63 -28.79 -21.71
C HIS A 891 32.99 -29.16 -20.36
N ILE A 892 32.00 -28.39 -19.89
CA ILE A 892 31.23 -28.71 -18.68
C ILE A 892 30.20 -29.80 -18.99
N LYS A 893 29.46 -29.64 -20.09
CA LYS A 893 28.46 -30.62 -20.55
C LYS A 893 29.05 -32.02 -20.76
N ASN A 894 30.31 -32.10 -21.18
CA ASN A 894 30.99 -33.37 -21.45
C ASN A 894 31.72 -33.97 -20.23
N ASN A 895 31.76 -33.28 -19.08
CA ASN A 895 32.39 -33.76 -17.86
C ASN A 895 31.41 -33.72 -16.67
N PRO A 896 30.67 -34.82 -16.42
CA PRO A 896 29.68 -34.90 -15.34
C PRO A 896 30.27 -34.67 -13.94
N ASP A 897 31.56 -34.96 -13.73
CA ASP A 897 32.21 -34.81 -12.42
C ASP A 897 32.30 -33.33 -12.00
N LEU A 898 32.33 -32.40 -12.96
CA LEU A 898 32.30 -30.96 -12.68
C LEU A 898 30.94 -30.46 -12.21
N GLN A 899 29.85 -31.20 -12.49
CA GLN A 899 28.48 -30.83 -12.13
C GLN A 899 27.96 -31.58 -10.91
N SER A 900 28.60 -32.69 -10.54
CA SER A 900 28.17 -33.58 -9.46
C SER A 900 28.75 -33.23 -8.09
N SER A 901 29.80 -32.40 -8.02
CA SER A 901 30.38 -31.95 -6.74
C SER A 901 29.32 -31.25 -5.88
N HIS A 902 29.42 -31.50 -4.58
CA HIS A 902 28.56 -30.91 -3.57
C HIS A 902 28.64 -29.37 -3.57
N PHE A 903 29.78 -28.80 -3.95
CA PHE A 903 30.01 -27.36 -4.01
C PHE A 903 29.41 -26.67 -5.26
N VAL A 904 28.91 -27.44 -6.23
CA VAL A 904 28.48 -26.91 -7.54
C VAL A 904 27.02 -27.20 -7.87
N ARG A 905 26.45 -28.29 -7.34
CA ARG A 905 25.10 -28.79 -7.69
C ARG A 905 23.95 -27.81 -7.38
N GLU A 906 22.81 -27.99 -8.07
CA GLU A 906 21.56 -27.30 -7.71
C GLU A 906 21.01 -27.87 -6.38
N ILE A 907 20.45 -26.99 -5.54
CA ILE A 907 19.78 -27.35 -4.29
C ILE A 907 18.27 -27.15 -4.46
N PHE A 908 17.47 -28.18 -4.18
CA PHE A 908 16.01 -28.10 -4.30
C PHE A 908 15.34 -27.79 -2.96
N GLU A 909 14.15 -27.18 -3.01
CA GLU A 909 13.34 -26.82 -1.84
C GLU A 909 13.09 -28.03 -0.93
N ASN A 910 12.78 -29.19 -1.51
CA ASN A 910 12.52 -30.41 -0.76
C ASN A 910 13.73 -30.97 0.00
N GLU A 911 14.95 -30.53 -0.30
CA GLU A 911 16.14 -30.92 0.46
C GLU A 911 16.23 -30.19 1.80
N ILE A 912 15.86 -28.91 1.83
CA ILE A 912 15.89 -28.06 3.03
C ILE A 912 14.55 -28.10 3.77
N TYR A 913 13.43 -28.11 3.02
CA TYR A 913 12.06 -28.02 3.53
C TYR A 913 11.19 -29.16 2.99
N PRO A 914 11.41 -30.43 3.42
CA PRO A 914 10.73 -31.60 2.85
C PRO A 914 9.21 -31.65 3.08
N TYR A 915 8.68 -30.86 4.01
CA TYR A 915 7.25 -30.79 4.34
C TYR A 915 6.54 -29.57 3.75
N ARG A 916 7.26 -28.72 3.01
CA ARG A 916 6.67 -27.55 2.36
C ARG A 916 6.02 -27.98 1.05
N GLU A 917 4.78 -27.57 0.83
CA GLU A 917 4.09 -27.79 -0.44
C GLU A 917 4.47 -26.69 -1.44
N SER A 918 5.27 -27.03 -2.45
CA SER A 918 5.64 -26.08 -3.49
C SER A 918 4.46 -25.80 -4.42
N THR A 919 4.24 -24.53 -4.76
CA THR A 919 3.18 -24.13 -5.70
C THR A 919 3.51 -24.57 -7.13
N THR A 920 2.52 -25.11 -7.83
CA THR A 920 2.65 -25.53 -9.23
C THR A 920 3.07 -24.37 -10.13
N GLY A 921 4.10 -24.56 -10.95
CA GLY A 921 4.55 -23.59 -11.95
C GLY A 921 5.68 -22.67 -11.49
N LEU A 922 6.07 -22.68 -10.20
CA LEU A 922 7.29 -22.01 -9.73
C LEU A 922 8.51 -22.95 -9.78
N PRO A 923 9.72 -22.44 -10.07
CA PRO A 923 10.95 -23.21 -9.94
C PRO A 923 11.17 -23.62 -8.47
N THR A 924 11.45 -24.91 -8.25
CA THR A 924 11.71 -25.47 -6.92
C THR A 924 13.19 -25.44 -6.52
N ASN A 925 14.07 -24.88 -7.35
CA ASN A 925 15.50 -24.74 -7.05
C ASN A 925 15.74 -23.47 -6.21
N ILE A 926 16.51 -23.61 -5.13
CA ILE A 926 16.88 -22.50 -4.24
C ILE A 926 18.18 -21.88 -4.73
N THR A 927 18.21 -20.54 -4.84
CA THR A 927 19.43 -19.79 -5.14
C THR A 927 20.37 -19.77 -3.93
N VAL A 928 21.64 -20.13 -4.16
CA VAL A 928 22.69 -20.20 -3.14
C VAL A 928 23.72 -19.09 -3.36
N LEU A 929 24.02 -18.34 -2.31
CA LEU A 929 25.17 -17.44 -2.28
C LEU A 929 26.42 -18.27 -1.97
N ASN A 930 27.24 -18.52 -2.99
CA ASN A 930 28.48 -19.26 -2.85
C ASN A 930 29.59 -18.30 -2.42
N LEU A 931 30.39 -18.71 -1.44
CA LEU A 931 31.58 -18.01 -0.97
C LEU A 931 32.78 -18.93 -1.16
N ALA A 932 33.67 -18.60 -2.09
CA ALA A 932 34.91 -19.34 -2.34
C ALA A 932 36.09 -18.53 -1.81
N TYR A 933 36.72 -19.01 -0.74
CA TYR A 933 37.85 -18.38 -0.08
C TYR A 933 39.14 -19.12 -0.36
N PHE A 934 40.16 -18.40 -0.85
CA PHE A 934 41.48 -18.92 -1.21
C PHE A 934 42.53 -18.22 -0.34
N PRO A 935 42.83 -18.75 0.86
CA PRO A 935 43.68 -18.09 1.84
C PRO A 935 45.17 -18.02 1.44
N ASP A 936 45.59 -18.83 0.48
CA ASP A 936 46.95 -18.82 -0.08
C ASP A 936 47.11 -17.90 -1.29
N GLU A 937 46.00 -17.40 -1.86
CA GLU A 937 46.00 -16.47 -3.00
C GLU A 937 45.79 -15.02 -2.55
N ARG A 938 46.55 -14.10 -3.15
CA ARG A 938 46.39 -12.66 -2.92
C ARG A 938 45.00 -12.17 -3.38
N GLY A 939 44.33 -11.43 -2.50
CA GLY A 939 43.07 -10.78 -2.82
C GLY A 939 43.22 -9.46 -3.59
N PRO A 940 42.10 -8.82 -3.97
CA PRO A 940 42.10 -7.50 -4.62
C PRO A 940 42.78 -6.43 -3.77
N TYR A 941 43.56 -5.56 -4.42
CA TYR A 941 44.28 -4.43 -3.78
C TYR A 941 45.20 -4.85 -2.62
N ASN A 942 45.70 -6.09 -2.64
CA ASN A 942 46.75 -6.54 -1.75
C ASN A 942 48.10 -6.32 -2.43
N PHE A 943 48.94 -5.41 -1.92
CA PHE A 943 50.28 -5.10 -2.45
C PHE A 943 51.43 -5.69 -1.63
N ASP A 944 51.18 -6.75 -0.87
CA ASP A 944 52.16 -7.45 -0.04
C ASP A 944 53.29 -8.05 -0.90
N THR A 945 54.53 -7.90 -0.44
CA THR A 945 55.74 -8.42 -1.10
C THR A 945 56.64 -9.14 -0.11
N ASP A 946 57.24 -8.38 0.80
CA ASP A 946 58.23 -8.86 1.76
C ASP A 946 57.61 -8.93 3.16
N PRO A 947 58.05 -9.86 4.02
CA PRO A 947 57.61 -9.92 5.41
C PRO A 947 57.85 -8.59 6.15
N GLY A 948 56.85 -8.12 6.88
CA GLY A 948 56.85 -6.88 7.64
C GLY A 948 56.15 -6.99 8.98
N THR A 949 55.88 -5.85 9.64
CA THR A 949 55.27 -5.83 10.98
C THR A 949 53.84 -6.38 11.03
N TYR A 950 53.11 -6.30 9.90
CA TYR A 950 51.69 -6.64 9.83
C TYR A 950 51.39 -7.86 8.95
N SER A 951 52.39 -8.40 8.24
CA SER A 951 52.20 -9.41 7.19
C SER A 951 53.45 -10.25 7.01
N ASP A 952 53.30 -11.55 6.75
CA ASP A 952 54.41 -12.49 6.50
C ASP A 952 54.88 -12.52 5.03
N GLY A 953 54.35 -11.64 4.17
CA GLY A 953 54.78 -11.52 2.77
C GLY A 953 54.32 -12.66 1.87
N ILE A 954 54.94 -12.74 0.69
CA ILE A 954 54.68 -13.78 -0.33
C ILE A 954 55.91 -14.64 -0.62
N ASN A 955 55.67 -15.84 -1.17
CA ASN A 955 56.74 -16.72 -1.67
C ASN A 955 57.08 -16.43 -3.14
N ALA A 956 58.10 -17.14 -3.66
CA ALA A 956 58.55 -16.98 -5.04
C ALA A 956 57.50 -17.40 -6.08
N GLU A 957 56.55 -18.24 -5.68
CA GLU A 957 55.42 -18.69 -6.49
C GLU A 957 54.23 -17.70 -6.47
N GLY A 958 54.32 -16.61 -5.70
CA GLY A 958 53.29 -15.58 -5.58
C GLY A 958 52.15 -15.91 -4.62
N LYS A 959 52.30 -16.95 -3.78
CA LYS A 959 51.34 -17.31 -2.72
C LYS A 959 51.67 -16.63 -1.41
N LEU A 960 50.65 -16.42 -0.58
CA LEU A 960 50.78 -15.84 0.77
C LEU A 960 51.51 -16.83 1.72
N ASN A 961 52.54 -16.36 2.44
CA ASN A 961 53.41 -17.22 3.26
C ASN A 961 52.73 -17.84 4.48
N ASP A 962 51.87 -17.08 5.15
CA ASP A 962 51.04 -17.55 6.26
C ASP A 962 49.56 -17.35 5.92
N PRO A 963 48.88 -18.37 5.37
CA PRO A 963 47.46 -18.31 5.05
C PRO A 963 46.55 -18.17 6.28
N GLY A 964 47.00 -18.59 7.47
CA GLY A 964 46.19 -18.60 8.71
C GLY A 964 45.94 -17.22 9.30
N SER A 965 46.83 -16.24 9.02
CA SER A 965 46.65 -14.84 9.43
C SER A 965 45.88 -13.98 8.42
N ARG A 966 45.49 -14.54 7.26
CA ARG A 966 44.84 -13.79 6.19
C ARG A 966 43.32 -13.79 6.34
N TRP A 967 42.68 -12.75 5.82
CA TRP A 967 41.24 -12.61 5.83
C TRP A 967 40.68 -12.24 4.45
N GLY A 968 39.43 -12.60 4.20
CA GLY A 968 38.65 -12.15 3.04
C GLY A 968 37.26 -11.75 3.50
N GLY A 969 36.76 -10.61 3.05
CA GLY A 969 35.50 -10.07 3.53
C GLY A 969 34.64 -9.46 2.42
N ILE A 970 33.33 -9.58 2.62
CA ILE A 970 32.31 -8.86 1.86
C ILE A 970 31.43 -8.05 2.81
N MET A 971 30.93 -6.92 2.35
CA MET A 971 30.00 -6.08 3.10
C MET A 971 28.82 -5.66 2.24
N ARG A 972 27.73 -5.25 2.87
CA ARG A 972 26.56 -4.70 2.20
C ARG A 972 25.81 -3.75 3.12
N GLU A 973 25.05 -2.84 2.54
CA GLU A 973 24.07 -2.04 3.27
C GLU A 973 22.89 -2.91 3.72
N ILE A 974 22.35 -2.58 4.90
CA ILE A 974 21.09 -3.08 5.41
C ILE A 974 20.08 -1.94 5.35
N LEU A 975 19.03 -2.12 4.54
CA LEU A 975 18.03 -1.08 4.28
C LEU A 975 17.23 -0.71 5.54
N THR A 976 17.10 -1.65 6.48
CA THR A 976 16.45 -1.43 7.78
C THR A 976 17.53 -1.10 8.80
N SER A 977 17.76 0.18 9.07
CA SER A 977 18.82 0.65 9.97
C SER A 977 18.45 0.52 11.46
N ASP A 978 17.16 0.56 11.81
CA ASP A 978 16.67 0.43 13.18
C ASP A 978 16.21 -1.00 13.48
N PHE A 979 17.10 -1.79 14.09
CA PHE A 979 16.82 -3.18 14.46
C PHE A 979 15.89 -3.34 15.66
N GLU A 980 15.82 -2.33 16.55
CA GLU A 980 14.92 -2.38 17.70
C GLU A 980 13.48 -2.26 17.23
N THR A 981 13.18 -1.21 16.46
CA THR A 981 11.84 -0.96 15.91
C THR A 981 11.42 -2.08 14.95
N ALA A 982 12.35 -2.61 14.15
CA ALA A 982 12.10 -3.74 13.25
C ALA A 982 12.11 -5.11 13.96
N ASN A 983 12.39 -5.16 15.26
CA ASN A 983 12.46 -6.38 16.08
C ASN A 983 13.33 -7.49 15.43
N ILE A 984 14.53 -7.14 14.96
CA ILE A 984 15.47 -8.10 14.36
C ILE A 984 16.15 -8.91 15.47
N GLN A 985 15.88 -10.22 15.51
CA GLN A 985 16.36 -11.11 16.58
C GLN A 985 17.48 -12.07 16.16
N TYR A 986 17.41 -12.61 14.94
CA TYR A 986 18.31 -13.69 14.50
C TYR A 986 18.79 -13.50 13.06
N ILE A 987 20.03 -13.91 12.82
CA ILE A 987 20.52 -14.19 11.47
C ILE A 987 20.40 -15.70 11.24
N LYS A 988 19.56 -16.09 10.29
CA LYS A 988 19.36 -17.49 9.90
C LYS A 988 20.01 -17.75 8.55
N PHE A 989 20.88 -18.75 8.47
CA PHE A 989 21.44 -19.22 7.20
C PHE A 989 21.61 -20.73 7.24
N TRP A 990 21.55 -21.34 6.05
CA TRP A 990 21.83 -22.75 5.83
C TRP A 990 23.17 -22.85 5.12
N MET A 991 24.15 -23.43 5.80
CA MET A 991 25.48 -23.67 5.24
C MET A 991 25.61 -25.16 4.95
N MET A 992 26.03 -25.49 3.72
CA MET A 992 26.45 -26.86 3.41
C MET A 992 27.70 -27.17 4.22
N ASP A 993 27.79 -28.39 4.78
CA ASP A 993 29.01 -28.84 5.45
C ASP A 993 30.22 -28.70 4.50
N PRO A 994 31.13 -27.74 4.76
CA PRO A 994 32.22 -27.44 3.83
C PRO A 994 33.29 -28.54 3.83
N PHE A 995 33.25 -29.47 4.80
CA PHE A 995 34.23 -30.55 4.97
C PHE A 995 33.73 -31.89 4.44
N VAL A 996 32.62 -31.91 3.70
CA VAL A 996 32.03 -33.14 3.16
C VAL A 996 32.98 -33.93 2.25
N GLU A 997 33.91 -33.25 1.56
CA GLU A 997 34.93 -33.87 0.69
C GLU A 997 36.29 -34.05 1.38
N ASP A 998 36.55 -33.39 2.52
CA ASP A 998 37.79 -33.50 3.33
C ASP A 998 37.51 -33.43 4.85
N PRO A 999 37.15 -34.56 5.49
CA PRO A 999 36.75 -34.58 6.90
C PRO A 999 37.86 -34.28 7.91
N ASP A 1000 39.13 -34.36 7.51
CA ASP A 1000 40.29 -34.17 8.40
C ASP A 1000 40.76 -32.70 8.46
N HIS A 1001 40.08 -31.79 7.75
CA HIS A 1001 40.45 -30.38 7.69
C HIS A 1001 40.24 -29.67 9.04
N GLU A 1002 41.21 -28.86 9.49
CA GLU A 1002 41.19 -28.15 10.80
C GLU A 1002 40.21 -26.95 10.87
N GLY A 1003 39.43 -26.74 9.81
CA GLY A 1003 38.46 -25.64 9.68
C GLY A 1003 39.04 -24.22 9.59
N GLY A 1004 38.16 -23.25 9.83
CA GLY A 1004 38.44 -21.81 9.82
C GLY A 1004 37.28 -21.02 10.44
N ASP A 1005 37.45 -19.71 10.64
CA ASP A 1005 36.46 -18.86 11.31
C ASP A 1005 35.66 -18.00 10.33
N ILE A 1006 34.36 -17.84 10.60
CA ILE A 1006 33.48 -16.89 9.88
C ILE A 1006 33.02 -15.83 10.88
N TYR A 1007 33.27 -14.57 10.53
CA TYR A 1007 32.85 -13.42 11.30
C TYR A 1007 31.69 -12.71 10.60
N ILE A 1008 30.65 -12.38 11.36
CA ILE A 1008 29.53 -11.56 10.89
C ILE A 1008 29.54 -10.27 11.70
N ASN A 1009 30.08 -9.21 11.11
CA ASN A 1009 30.05 -7.89 11.71
C ASN A 1009 28.71 -7.21 11.40
N LEU A 1010 28.05 -6.65 12.42
CA LEU A 1010 26.80 -5.91 12.31
C LEU A 1010 26.95 -4.56 13.00
N GLY A 1011 26.36 -3.53 12.40
CA GLY A 1011 26.38 -2.15 12.90
C GLY A 1011 27.11 -1.20 11.96
N ASN A 1012 27.72 -0.17 12.52
CA ASN A 1012 28.39 0.89 11.76
C ASN A 1012 29.78 0.41 11.31
N ILE A 1013 29.85 -0.11 10.08
CA ILE A 1013 31.08 -0.58 9.44
C ILE A 1013 31.60 0.53 8.52
N SER A 1014 32.92 0.67 8.41
CA SER A 1014 33.52 1.63 7.49
C SER A 1014 33.19 1.30 6.04
N GLU A 1015 32.80 2.29 5.25
CA GLU A 1015 32.62 2.14 3.79
C GLU A 1015 33.92 2.40 3.01
N ASP A 1016 35.01 2.74 3.71
CA ASP A 1016 36.30 3.06 3.11
C ASP A 1016 37.12 1.79 2.84
N ILE A 1017 36.88 1.16 1.67
CA ILE A 1017 37.50 -0.11 1.26
C ILE A 1017 39.02 0.05 1.07
N LEU A 1018 39.41 1.11 0.37
CA LEU A 1018 40.81 1.50 0.15
C LEU A 1018 41.13 2.68 1.03
N ARG A 1019 41.54 2.37 2.26
CA ARG A 1019 41.59 3.36 3.32
C ARG A 1019 42.51 4.54 3.02
N ASP A 1020 41.91 5.64 2.60
CA ASP A 1020 42.55 6.94 2.39
C ASP A 1020 41.64 8.13 2.72
N SER A 1021 40.45 7.85 3.28
CA SER A 1021 39.42 8.85 3.60
C SER A 1021 38.87 9.63 2.39
N ARG A 1022 39.16 9.19 1.16
CA ARG A 1022 38.60 9.75 -0.08
C ARG A 1022 37.48 8.85 -0.60
N LYS A 1023 36.48 9.46 -1.21
CA LYS A 1023 35.44 8.72 -1.93
C LYS A 1023 35.91 8.39 -3.34
N SER A 1024 36.39 7.16 -3.53
CA SER A 1024 36.70 6.67 -4.87
C SER A 1024 35.44 6.24 -5.60
N PHE A 1025 35.30 6.67 -6.86
CA PHE A 1025 34.24 6.20 -7.74
C PHE A 1025 34.68 6.27 -9.21
N GLU A 1026 34.47 5.17 -9.92
CA GLU A 1026 35.01 4.93 -11.25
C GLU A 1026 34.44 5.86 -12.33
N HIS A 1027 33.15 6.20 -12.25
CA HIS A 1027 32.50 7.08 -13.22
C HIS A 1027 32.97 8.54 -13.15
N GLY A 1028 33.66 8.93 -12.08
CA GLY A 1028 34.29 10.25 -11.94
C GLY A 1028 35.68 10.33 -12.56
N LEU A 1029 36.26 9.18 -12.92
CA LEU A 1029 37.58 9.12 -13.52
C LEU A 1029 37.55 9.70 -14.96
N PRO A 1030 38.72 10.13 -15.47
CA PRO A 1030 38.82 10.75 -16.78
C PRO A 1030 38.34 9.81 -17.90
N VAL A 1031 37.63 10.36 -18.88
CA VAL A 1031 37.19 9.63 -20.09
C VAL A 1031 38.31 9.40 -21.12
N SER A 1032 39.53 9.81 -20.80
CA SER A 1032 40.67 9.83 -21.70
C SER A 1032 41.95 9.47 -20.95
N PRO A 1033 43.05 9.13 -21.63
CA PRO A 1033 44.33 8.84 -20.97
C PRO A 1033 44.93 10.06 -20.25
N VAL A 1034 44.41 11.27 -20.48
CA VAL A 1034 44.89 12.49 -19.79
C VAL A 1034 44.22 12.57 -18.41
N PRO A 1035 45.00 12.54 -17.31
CA PRO A 1035 44.45 12.65 -15.96
C PRO A 1035 43.99 14.08 -15.69
N THR A 1036 42.69 14.33 -15.84
CA THR A 1036 42.03 15.60 -15.49
C THR A 1036 41.12 15.39 -14.29
N ASN A 1037 41.02 16.37 -13.39
CA ASN A 1037 40.15 16.30 -12.20
C ASN A 1037 40.33 15.04 -11.35
N THR A 1038 41.59 14.62 -11.19
CA THR A 1038 41.98 13.49 -10.34
C THR A 1038 43.08 13.94 -9.38
N ASP A 1039 43.07 13.36 -8.19
CA ASP A 1039 44.11 13.47 -7.17
C ASP A 1039 44.73 12.09 -6.94
N THR A 1040 45.87 12.03 -6.26
CA THR A 1040 46.60 10.79 -6.00
C THR A 1040 46.66 10.48 -4.52
N THR A 1041 46.36 9.23 -4.17
CA THR A 1041 46.55 8.66 -2.83
C THR A 1041 47.62 7.58 -2.89
N SER A 1042 47.97 7.00 -1.75
CA SER A 1042 48.91 5.87 -1.70
C SER A 1042 48.37 4.61 -2.41
N TRP A 1043 47.05 4.52 -2.58
CA TRP A 1043 46.37 3.42 -3.28
C TRP A 1043 46.34 3.63 -4.80
N GLY A 1044 46.17 4.87 -5.26
CA GLY A 1044 46.11 5.16 -6.68
C GLY A 1044 45.56 6.55 -6.99
N ARG A 1045 44.55 6.62 -7.85
CA ARG A 1045 43.93 7.86 -8.34
C ARG A 1045 42.46 7.93 -7.93
N VAL A 1046 42.07 9.07 -7.39
CA VAL A 1046 40.68 9.35 -6.99
C VAL A 1046 40.17 10.59 -7.72
N PRO A 1047 38.89 10.63 -8.12
CA PRO A 1047 38.31 11.83 -8.73
C PRO A 1047 38.24 12.98 -7.74
N THR A 1048 38.45 14.21 -8.21
CA THR A 1048 38.23 15.45 -7.42
C THR A 1048 36.89 16.11 -7.70
N VAL A 1049 36.14 15.58 -8.68
CA VAL A 1049 34.75 15.95 -8.93
C VAL A 1049 33.84 15.24 -7.94
N GLN A 1050 32.66 15.81 -7.70
CA GLN A 1050 31.64 15.19 -6.87
C GLN A 1050 30.78 14.25 -7.73
N ALA A 1051 30.41 13.09 -7.17
CA ALA A 1051 29.54 12.14 -7.85
C ALA A 1051 28.10 12.69 -7.94
N VAL A 1052 27.64 12.98 -9.15
CA VAL A 1052 26.26 13.44 -9.41
C VAL A 1052 25.35 12.24 -9.68
N VAL A 1053 25.79 11.28 -10.49
CA VAL A 1053 25.02 10.07 -10.82
C VAL A 1053 25.94 8.87 -10.86
N ASN A 1054 25.50 7.73 -10.32
CA ASN A 1054 26.26 6.48 -10.34
C ASN A 1054 26.11 5.76 -11.69
N ALA A 1055 26.65 6.33 -12.75
CA ALA A 1055 26.60 5.75 -14.09
C ALA A 1055 27.84 6.10 -14.91
N PHE A 1056 28.36 5.13 -15.65
CA PHE A 1056 29.41 5.32 -16.64
C PHE A 1056 28.92 6.09 -17.87
N ASP A 1057 29.87 6.65 -18.62
CA ASP A 1057 29.61 7.09 -19.98
C ASP A 1057 29.09 5.92 -20.85
N ASN A 1058 28.19 6.24 -21.78
CA ASN A 1058 27.65 5.27 -22.72
C ASN A 1058 28.63 4.97 -23.86
N ASP A 1059 29.67 5.79 -24.06
CA ASP A 1059 30.75 5.53 -25.01
C ASP A 1059 31.69 4.39 -24.52
N PRO A 1060 31.81 3.27 -25.26
CA PRO A 1060 32.72 2.19 -24.91
C PRO A 1060 34.19 2.59 -24.81
N VAL A 1061 34.64 3.62 -25.53
CA VAL A 1061 36.04 4.09 -25.48
C VAL A 1061 36.32 4.81 -24.17
N SER A 1062 35.41 5.70 -23.76
CA SER A 1062 35.48 6.40 -22.48
C SER A 1062 35.42 5.41 -21.31
N ARG A 1063 34.55 4.40 -21.40
CA ARG A 1063 34.36 3.40 -20.34
C ARG A 1063 35.65 2.66 -19.98
N GLN A 1064 36.54 2.41 -20.93
CA GLN A 1064 37.83 1.74 -20.66
C GLN A 1064 38.77 2.53 -19.73
N TYR A 1065 38.56 3.85 -19.59
CA TYR A 1065 39.32 4.69 -18.67
C TYR A 1065 38.59 4.95 -17.35
N GLN A 1066 37.28 4.67 -17.30
CA GLN A 1066 36.45 4.81 -16.11
C GLN A 1066 36.36 3.50 -15.33
N ASP A 1067 36.05 2.38 -16.00
CA ASP A 1067 35.92 1.03 -15.44
C ASP A 1067 37.32 0.39 -15.28
N VAL A 1068 38.02 0.76 -14.20
CA VAL A 1068 39.44 0.42 -13.97
C VAL A 1068 39.74 -0.09 -12.56
N GLY A 1069 38.75 -0.20 -11.68
CA GLY A 1069 38.91 -0.57 -10.28
C GLY A 1069 38.81 0.60 -9.30
N LEU A 1070 38.77 0.28 -8.01
CA LEU A 1070 38.68 1.21 -6.89
C LEU A 1070 39.93 2.08 -6.73
N ASP A 1071 41.09 1.61 -7.20
CA ASP A 1071 42.35 2.34 -7.17
C ASP A 1071 42.48 3.35 -8.33
N GLY A 1072 41.56 3.33 -9.30
CA GLY A 1072 41.61 4.24 -10.44
C GLY A 1072 42.81 4.03 -11.37
N LEU A 1073 43.47 2.86 -11.30
CA LEU A 1073 44.65 2.52 -12.07
C LEU A 1073 44.36 1.36 -13.03
N ARG A 1074 44.77 1.51 -14.29
CA ARG A 1074 44.72 0.41 -15.24
C ARG A 1074 45.81 -0.61 -14.91
N ASN A 1075 45.54 -1.87 -15.25
CA ASN A 1075 46.47 -2.99 -15.08
C ASN A 1075 47.75 -2.93 -15.96
N ASP A 1076 47.90 -1.89 -16.80
CA ASP A 1076 48.98 -1.74 -17.79
C ASP A 1076 50.16 -0.89 -17.27
#